data_AF-A0A2M7KKF3-F1
#
_entry.id   AF-A0A2M7KKF3-F1
#
_cell.length_a   1.000
_cell.length_b   1.000
_cell.length_c   1.000
_cell.angle_alpha   90.00
_cell.angle_beta   90.00
_cell.angle_gamma   90.00
#
_symmetry.space_group_name_H-M   'P 1'
#
loop_
_entity.id
_entity.type
_entity.pdbx_description
1 polymer ?
#
loop_
_entity_poly.entity_id
_entity_poly.type
_entity_poly.pdbx_seq_one_letter_code
_entity_poly.pdbx_strand_id
1 'polypeptide(L)'
;MSLRPRAEASPCYLPSVIRRVTDRDVELFRRELAGFVPPGSFDVHAHLYTVPGLNVAVEESAEDAGAELGVEAYRESMRSWMGDAAPRDGLFFGLPLSANIDVAGENRFVGAQVARQEGSRALLLVRPTDHPAAVEATLQTDRLCGFKVYHLFAQTPDTYQAPTEAFLPEWVWERADQRGLSIMLHLVRRQALSDPGNLEYVRGHCLRYPNARLILAHAARGFCAQHTVDSIDRLRGLGNLFFDTAAVCEAAAFEAVLRAFGPSRLLFGTDWPICNLRGRCVSVGDGFFWLYEHNVDWDTSQFAQPTLVGIESLRALKQAARTCALTDGDLEQIFCANARQLLGVGLAGQENRGVRELCDSRASVAGGERTQALYEAAKKRIPGGTQLLSKRPEQLAPGKWPAYFAEARGCEVIDLDGRRFVDMAYMGIGACLLGYCDPDVTAAVVRRVQLGSMSTLNSPEEAELAEVLVALHPWADQVRYFRCGGEAMAAAVRIARASTGRDKVALCGYHGWHDWYLATNLPTATEHAGEDRLREHLLPGLEPAGVPSGLAGTVFPFRFNQLAELEAIVATHGPELAAVVMEPTRGAHPEPGFLEGVRALCDRCGARLVIDEITIGFRLCLGGAHLRYGVAPDLAVYAKALGNGHPMAAIVGNADTMDACQCTFISSTYWTESVGPTAALATLRKMQRFDVPVHVARIGRRMREGWEELSRRHGVPLHTAGHDCLVKLGFDHPDDPALQTLLTVRMLERGFLACAGFYPSLAHEERHVEAYLAAADPVFAELGEAARAGDAARRVGGAVKQSGFARLA
;
A
#
# COMPACT_ATOMS: atom_id res chain seq x y z
N MET A 1 45.46 -29.47 -2.75
CA MET A 1 44.58 -29.99 -3.82
C MET A 1 44.44 -28.89 -4.87
N SER A 2 45.05 -29.07 -6.05
CA SER A 2 45.04 -28.09 -7.14
C SER A 2 43.72 -28.22 -7.91
N LEU A 3 42.81 -27.27 -7.73
CA LEU A 3 41.65 -27.09 -8.60
C LEU A 3 42.14 -26.48 -9.91
N ARG A 4 42.45 -27.30 -10.91
CA ARG A 4 42.54 -26.82 -12.30
C ARG A 4 41.12 -26.47 -12.75
N PRO A 5 40.86 -25.30 -13.33
CA PRO A 5 39.63 -25.06 -14.07
C PRO A 5 39.65 -25.99 -15.28
N ARG A 6 38.63 -26.85 -15.45
CA ARG A 6 38.36 -27.40 -16.78
C ARG A 6 37.94 -26.23 -17.68
N ALA A 7 38.64 -26.11 -18.81
CA ALA A 7 38.35 -25.10 -19.82
C ALA A 7 36.93 -25.30 -20.42
N GLU A 8 36.30 -24.15 -20.71
CA GLU A 8 35.29 -23.87 -21.74
C GLU A 8 34.10 -24.84 -21.93
N ALA A 9 32.92 -24.34 -21.57
CA ALA A 9 31.57 -24.69 -22.05
C ALA A 9 31.26 -26.17 -22.34
N SER A 10 30.57 -26.83 -21.42
CA SER A 10 29.88 -28.09 -21.74
C SER A 10 28.76 -27.88 -22.78
N PRO A 11 28.57 -28.82 -23.72
CA PRO A 11 27.48 -28.83 -24.68
C PRO A 11 26.11 -28.84 -23.99
N CYS A 12 25.06 -28.43 -24.71
CA CYS A 12 23.71 -28.30 -24.17
C CYS A 12 23.09 -29.68 -23.85
N TYR A 13 23.26 -30.16 -22.61
CA TYR A 13 22.74 -31.44 -22.07
C TYR A 13 21.27 -31.42 -21.62
N LEU A 14 20.43 -30.52 -22.13
CA LEU A 14 19.09 -30.33 -21.55
C LEU A 14 18.10 -31.51 -21.72
N PRO A 15 18.01 -32.20 -22.87
CA PRO A 15 16.98 -33.24 -23.08
C PRO A 15 17.07 -34.45 -22.13
N SER A 16 18.27 -34.97 -21.87
CA SER A 16 18.48 -36.13 -20.99
C SER A 16 18.33 -35.78 -19.50
N VAL A 17 18.66 -34.54 -19.12
CA VAL A 17 18.58 -34.07 -17.72
C VAL A 17 17.12 -33.86 -17.27
N ILE A 18 16.19 -33.54 -18.18
CA ILE A 18 14.76 -33.37 -17.88
C ILE A 18 14.10 -34.67 -17.37
N ARG A 19 14.68 -35.84 -17.70
CA ARG A 19 14.09 -37.16 -17.42
C ARG A 19 14.61 -37.83 -16.13
N ARG A 20 15.60 -37.26 -15.43
CA ARG A 20 16.30 -37.93 -14.31
C ARG A 20 15.79 -37.54 -12.91
N VAL A 21 14.54 -37.89 -12.62
CA VAL A 21 13.94 -37.79 -11.27
C VAL A 21 14.19 -39.07 -10.47
N THR A 22 14.50 -38.95 -9.18
CA THR A 22 14.71 -40.10 -8.29
C THR A 22 13.63 -40.17 -7.20
N ASP A 23 13.43 -41.36 -6.61
CA ASP A 23 12.51 -41.55 -5.48
C ASP A 23 12.79 -40.61 -4.30
N ARG A 24 14.06 -40.23 -4.12
CA ARG A 24 14.47 -39.27 -3.09
C ARG A 24 13.90 -37.88 -3.33
N ASP A 25 13.85 -37.42 -4.58
CA ASP A 25 13.29 -36.09 -4.90
C ASP A 25 11.79 -36.08 -4.66
N VAL A 26 11.08 -37.13 -5.08
CA VAL A 26 9.64 -37.31 -4.85
C VAL A 26 9.33 -37.35 -3.34
N GLU A 27 10.11 -38.10 -2.57
CA GLU A 27 9.94 -38.19 -1.11
C GLU A 27 10.25 -36.86 -0.42
N LEU A 28 11.32 -36.17 -0.83
CA LEU A 28 11.67 -34.86 -0.29
C LEU A 28 10.56 -33.83 -0.56
N PHE A 29 10.02 -33.80 -1.78
CA PHE A 29 8.89 -32.95 -2.13
C PHE A 29 7.65 -33.30 -1.30
N ARG A 30 7.27 -34.58 -1.23
CA ARG A 30 6.11 -35.05 -0.46
C ARG A 30 6.20 -34.63 1.01
N ARG A 31 7.35 -34.84 1.63
CA ARG A 31 7.60 -34.54 3.04
C ARG A 31 7.61 -33.04 3.33
N GLU A 32 8.26 -32.24 2.49
CA GLU A 32 8.54 -30.83 2.80
C GLU A 32 7.68 -29.82 2.07
N LEU A 33 7.10 -30.14 0.91
CA LEU A 33 6.55 -29.13 0.00
C LEU A 33 5.12 -29.41 -0.47
N ALA A 34 4.63 -30.66 -0.41
CA ALA A 34 3.28 -30.99 -0.90
C ALA A 34 2.17 -30.19 -0.20
N GLY A 35 2.27 -29.95 1.10
CA GLY A 35 1.33 -29.10 1.85
C GLY A 35 1.59 -27.60 1.73
N PHE A 36 2.60 -27.18 0.98
CA PHE A 36 2.97 -25.76 0.79
C PHE A 36 2.55 -25.23 -0.58
N VAL A 37 2.63 -26.06 -1.62
CA VAL A 37 2.23 -25.68 -2.99
C VAL A 37 0.72 -25.93 -3.14
N PRO A 38 -0.12 -24.89 -3.31
CA PRO A 38 -1.55 -25.07 -3.50
C PRO A 38 -1.84 -25.73 -4.86
N PRO A 39 -2.93 -26.53 -4.96
CA PRO A 39 -3.34 -27.14 -6.21
C PRO A 39 -3.73 -26.08 -7.25
N GLY A 40 -3.55 -26.39 -8.53
CA GLY A 40 -3.92 -25.48 -9.62
C GLY A 40 -3.00 -24.25 -9.74
N SER A 41 -1.76 -24.36 -9.26
CA SER A 41 -0.73 -23.33 -9.43
C SER A 41 -0.48 -22.99 -10.91
N PHE A 42 0.00 -21.77 -11.12
CA PHE A 42 0.33 -21.18 -12.42
C PHE A 42 1.83 -20.88 -12.45
N ASP A 43 2.55 -21.44 -13.41
CA ASP A 43 3.98 -21.20 -13.58
C ASP A 43 4.23 -20.02 -14.52
N VAL A 44 4.76 -18.91 -14.02
CA VAL A 44 5.02 -17.72 -14.84
C VAL A 44 6.31 -17.81 -15.68
N HIS A 45 7.15 -18.83 -15.47
CA HIS A 45 8.47 -18.90 -16.08
C HIS A 45 8.77 -20.34 -16.51
N ALA A 46 8.35 -20.71 -17.72
CA ALA A 46 8.64 -22.00 -18.31
C ALA A 46 9.04 -21.88 -19.78
N HIS A 47 10.11 -22.55 -20.17
CA HIS A 47 10.66 -22.50 -21.50
C HIS A 47 10.23 -23.70 -22.35
N LEU A 48 9.50 -23.47 -23.44
CA LEU A 48 9.22 -24.51 -24.43
C LEU A 48 10.16 -24.33 -25.61
N TYR A 49 10.67 -25.43 -26.16
CA TYR A 49 11.65 -25.33 -27.24
C TYR A 49 11.68 -26.55 -28.14
N THR A 50 12.22 -26.36 -29.34
CA THR A 50 12.62 -27.47 -30.22
C THR A 50 14.14 -27.58 -30.20
N VAL A 51 14.67 -28.80 -30.08
CA VAL A 51 16.13 -29.01 -30.09
C VAL A 51 16.78 -28.44 -31.36
N PRO A 52 16.20 -28.63 -32.57
CA PRO A 52 16.70 -27.95 -33.78
C PRO A 52 16.67 -26.42 -33.70
N GLY A 53 15.62 -25.85 -33.08
CA GLY A 53 15.44 -24.40 -32.97
C GLY A 53 16.48 -23.72 -32.09
N LEU A 54 17.04 -24.42 -31.09
CA LEU A 54 18.11 -23.90 -30.22
C LEU A 54 19.38 -23.54 -30.99
N ASN A 55 19.64 -24.21 -32.13
CA ASN A 55 20.81 -24.03 -32.98
C ASN A 55 22.14 -24.13 -32.20
N VAL A 56 22.26 -25.17 -31.38
CA VAL A 56 23.45 -25.51 -30.59
C VAL A 56 23.92 -26.93 -30.92
N ALA A 57 25.21 -27.21 -30.72
CA ALA A 57 25.72 -28.56 -30.86
C ALA A 57 25.14 -29.46 -29.75
N VAL A 58 24.53 -30.58 -30.15
CA VAL A 58 23.98 -31.61 -29.25
C VAL A 58 24.89 -32.83 -29.36
N GLU A 59 25.48 -33.27 -28.24
CA GLU A 59 26.47 -34.37 -28.23
C GLU A 59 25.86 -35.78 -28.04
N GLU A 60 24.54 -35.93 -27.84
CA GLU A 60 23.88 -37.22 -27.58
C GLU A 60 22.77 -37.61 -28.57
N SER A 61 22.30 -38.86 -28.43
CA SER A 61 21.51 -39.74 -29.32
C SER A 61 20.68 -39.13 -30.47
N ALA A 62 20.54 -39.88 -31.57
CA ALA A 62 19.70 -39.51 -32.73
C ALA A 62 18.20 -39.27 -32.36
N GLU A 63 17.75 -39.75 -31.19
CA GLU A 63 16.38 -39.53 -30.67
C GLU A 63 16.19 -38.12 -30.08
N ASP A 64 17.24 -37.49 -29.54
CA ASP A 64 17.15 -36.17 -28.89
C ASP A 64 17.30 -35.01 -29.89
N ALA A 65 18.02 -35.22 -30.99
CA ALA A 65 18.33 -34.18 -31.99
C ALA A 65 17.07 -33.56 -32.66
N GLY A 66 15.96 -34.29 -32.71
CA GLY A 66 14.68 -33.84 -33.27
C GLY A 66 13.59 -33.55 -32.23
N ALA A 67 13.91 -33.53 -30.94
CA ALA A 67 12.90 -33.47 -29.89
C ALA A 67 12.19 -32.11 -29.84
N GLU A 68 10.85 -32.16 -29.67
CA GLU A 68 9.99 -31.01 -29.42
C GLU A 68 9.50 -31.04 -27.96
N LEU A 69 9.95 -30.07 -27.16
CA LEU A 69 9.71 -29.99 -25.74
C LEU A 69 8.60 -28.97 -25.49
N GLY A 70 7.36 -29.39 -25.78
CA GLY A 70 6.14 -28.59 -25.66
C GLY A 70 5.47 -28.69 -24.29
N VAL A 71 4.21 -28.22 -24.22
CA VAL A 71 3.45 -28.14 -22.94
C VAL A 71 3.26 -29.52 -22.28
N GLU A 72 3.10 -30.59 -23.07
CA GLU A 72 2.93 -31.93 -22.49
C GLU A 72 4.23 -32.44 -21.85
N ALA A 73 5.38 -32.27 -22.51
CA ALA A 73 6.68 -32.62 -21.94
C ALA A 73 6.96 -31.86 -20.64
N TYR A 74 6.61 -30.56 -20.61
CA TYR A 74 6.63 -29.77 -19.39
C TYR A 74 5.74 -30.37 -18.29
N ARG A 75 4.48 -30.70 -18.59
CA ARG A 75 3.53 -31.27 -17.61
C ARG A 75 3.98 -32.61 -17.06
N GLU A 76 4.43 -33.51 -17.94
CA GLU A 76 4.97 -34.82 -17.55
C GLU A 76 6.18 -34.64 -16.63
N SER A 77 7.10 -33.75 -17.01
CA SER A 77 8.30 -33.45 -16.23
C SER A 77 7.97 -32.90 -14.85
N MET A 78 7.07 -31.92 -14.74
CA MET A 78 6.67 -31.36 -13.44
C MET A 78 5.91 -32.37 -12.57
N ARG A 79 4.98 -33.15 -13.16
CA ARG A 79 4.23 -34.20 -12.44
C ARG A 79 5.14 -35.30 -11.89
N SER A 80 6.24 -35.60 -12.56
CA SER A 80 7.14 -36.69 -12.16
C SER A 80 7.71 -36.53 -10.74
N TRP A 81 7.83 -35.30 -10.23
CA TRP A 81 8.31 -35.04 -8.87
C TRP A 81 7.32 -34.25 -7.99
N MET A 82 6.39 -33.47 -8.57
CA MET A 82 5.38 -32.72 -7.82
C MET A 82 4.05 -33.46 -7.64
N GLY A 83 3.77 -34.50 -8.42
CA GLY A 83 2.47 -35.18 -8.45
C GLY A 83 1.32 -34.21 -8.76
N ASP A 84 0.26 -34.25 -7.96
CA ASP A 84 -0.95 -33.42 -8.13
C ASP A 84 -0.71 -31.92 -7.87
N ALA A 85 0.41 -31.56 -7.24
CA ALA A 85 0.79 -30.17 -6.99
C ALA A 85 1.49 -29.51 -8.20
N ALA A 86 1.72 -30.26 -9.28
CA ALA A 86 2.33 -29.72 -10.49
C ALA A 86 1.47 -28.57 -11.09
N PRO A 87 2.09 -27.52 -11.65
CA PRO A 87 1.34 -26.41 -12.22
C PRO A 87 0.45 -26.86 -13.37
N ARG A 88 -0.78 -26.35 -13.38
CA ARG A 88 -1.78 -26.69 -14.39
C ARG A 88 -1.59 -25.88 -15.67
N ASP A 89 -1.28 -24.61 -15.47
CA ASP A 89 -1.18 -23.56 -16.48
C ASP A 89 0.16 -22.83 -16.35
N GLY A 90 0.56 -22.11 -17.39
CA GLY A 90 1.77 -21.31 -17.33
C GLY A 90 1.89 -20.20 -18.37
N LEU A 91 2.95 -19.41 -18.21
CA LEU A 91 3.45 -18.43 -19.15
C LEU A 91 4.69 -19.00 -19.84
N PHE A 92 4.56 -19.28 -21.12
CA PHE A 92 5.56 -20.03 -21.89
C PHE A 92 6.32 -19.17 -22.90
N PHE A 93 7.60 -19.44 -23.13
CA PHE A 93 8.42 -18.76 -24.14
C PHE A 93 9.60 -19.62 -24.58
N GLY A 94 10.27 -19.24 -25.67
CA GLY A 94 11.44 -19.98 -26.19
C GLY A 94 12.62 -20.01 -25.21
N LEU A 95 13.53 -20.97 -25.38
CA LEU A 95 14.77 -21.10 -24.58
C LEU A 95 16.00 -20.56 -25.33
N PRO A 96 16.38 -19.29 -25.17
CA PRO A 96 17.58 -18.76 -25.81
C PRO A 96 18.85 -19.26 -25.10
N LEU A 97 19.56 -20.21 -25.71
CA LEU A 97 20.89 -20.68 -25.29
C LEU A 97 22.03 -20.12 -26.14
N SER A 98 21.70 -19.60 -27.32
CA SER A 98 22.66 -19.00 -28.25
C SER A 98 22.03 -17.79 -28.93
N ALA A 99 22.86 -16.88 -29.44
CA ALA A 99 22.41 -15.77 -30.27
C ALA A 99 21.80 -16.25 -31.62
N ASN A 100 22.16 -17.47 -32.05
CA ASN A 100 21.80 -18.05 -33.34
C ASN A 100 20.49 -18.86 -33.32
N ILE A 101 19.77 -18.88 -32.20
CA ILE A 101 18.45 -19.51 -32.07
C ILE A 101 17.50 -19.08 -33.19
N ASP A 102 16.69 -20.02 -33.71
CA ASP A 102 15.60 -19.70 -34.65
C ASP A 102 14.42 -19.06 -33.90
N VAL A 103 14.54 -17.76 -33.61
CA VAL A 103 13.51 -16.98 -32.90
C VAL A 103 12.14 -17.12 -33.56
N ALA A 104 12.09 -17.10 -34.90
CA ALA A 104 10.82 -17.16 -35.63
C ALA A 104 10.18 -18.56 -35.53
N GLY A 105 10.98 -19.62 -35.66
CA GLY A 105 10.55 -21.00 -35.46
C GLY A 105 10.06 -21.25 -34.03
N GLU A 106 10.83 -20.81 -33.04
CA GLU A 106 10.51 -20.98 -31.63
C GLU A 106 9.24 -20.23 -31.23
N ASN A 107 9.06 -18.98 -31.68
CA ASN A 107 7.81 -18.24 -31.45
C ASN A 107 6.60 -18.93 -32.09
N ARG A 108 6.74 -19.49 -33.30
CA ARG A 108 5.66 -20.27 -33.94
C ARG A 108 5.35 -21.54 -33.15
N PHE A 109 6.38 -22.25 -32.70
CA PHE A 109 6.23 -23.47 -31.91
C PHE A 109 5.50 -23.19 -30.59
N VAL A 110 6.01 -22.25 -29.78
CA VAL A 110 5.39 -21.85 -28.50
C VAL A 110 3.95 -21.37 -28.72
N GLY A 111 3.73 -20.51 -29.72
CA GLY A 111 2.38 -20.01 -30.07
C GLY A 111 1.41 -21.15 -30.40
N ALA A 112 1.84 -22.13 -31.20
CA ALA A 112 1.03 -23.30 -31.55
C ALA A 112 0.72 -24.19 -30.35
N GLN A 113 1.67 -24.35 -29.42
CA GLN A 113 1.47 -25.10 -28.18
C GLN A 113 0.42 -24.43 -27.28
N VAL A 114 0.54 -23.12 -27.06
CA VAL A 114 -0.34 -22.36 -26.15
C VAL A 114 -1.71 -22.07 -26.76
N ALA A 115 -1.85 -22.04 -28.09
CA ALA A 115 -3.13 -21.89 -28.77
C ALA A 115 -4.18 -22.94 -28.33
N ARG A 116 -3.73 -24.09 -27.83
CA ARG A 116 -4.58 -25.19 -27.34
C ARG A 116 -4.82 -25.18 -25.82
N GLN A 117 -4.25 -24.23 -25.09
CA GLN A 117 -4.24 -24.20 -23.61
C GLN A 117 -4.97 -22.96 -23.08
N GLU A 118 -6.28 -23.04 -22.85
CA GLU A 118 -7.11 -21.87 -22.47
C GLU A 118 -6.58 -21.10 -21.26
N GLY A 119 -6.09 -21.83 -20.26
CA GLY A 119 -5.55 -21.27 -19.02
C GLY A 119 -4.11 -20.75 -19.13
N SER A 120 -3.43 -20.89 -20.26
CA SER A 120 -2.01 -20.52 -20.41
C SER A 120 -1.80 -19.36 -21.38
N ARG A 121 -0.63 -18.72 -21.29
CA ARG A 121 -0.23 -17.60 -22.15
C ARG A 121 1.21 -17.79 -22.62
N ALA A 122 1.64 -16.98 -23.58
CA ALA A 122 3.00 -16.99 -24.07
C ALA A 122 3.60 -15.59 -24.26
N LEU A 123 4.93 -15.50 -24.13
CA LEU A 123 5.70 -14.32 -24.51
C LEU A 123 6.43 -14.59 -25.82
N LEU A 124 6.50 -13.56 -26.67
CA LEU A 124 7.30 -13.59 -27.89
C LEU A 124 8.77 -13.31 -27.54
N LEU A 125 9.65 -14.21 -27.94
CA LEU A 125 11.08 -13.95 -27.96
C LEU A 125 11.37 -12.88 -29.02
N VAL A 126 12.01 -11.78 -28.63
CA VAL A 126 12.30 -10.67 -29.54
C VAL A 126 13.77 -10.27 -29.49
N ARG A 127 14.30 -9.83 -30.64
CA ARG A 127 15.63 -9.26 -30.78
C ARG A 127 15.56 -7.73 -30.86
N PRO A 128 16.62 -7.02 -30.44
CA PRO A 128 16.73 -5.57 -30.63
C PRO A 128 16.58 -5.12 -32.09
N THR A 129 17.04 -5.97 -33.01
CA THR A 129 17.03 -5.72 -34.46
C THR A 129 15.72 -6.08 -35.15
N ASP A 130 14.74 -6.65 -34.44
CA ASP A 130 13.46 -7.01 -35.04
C ASP A 130 12.66 -5.76 -35.43
N HIS A 131 11.98 -5.83 -36.57
CA HIS A 131 11.15 -4.72 -37.03
C HIS A 131 9.80 -4.72 -36.27
N PRO A 132 9.39 -3.62 -35.61
CA PRO A 132 8.20 -3.59 -34.75
C PRO A 132 6.92 -4.07 -35.45
N ALA A 133 6.73 -3.72 -36.72
CA ALA A 133 5.55 -4.14 -37.49
C ALA A 133 5.47 -5.66 -37.73
N ALA A 134 6.62 -6.35 -37.85
CA ALA A 134 6.64 -7.80 -38.04
C ALA A 134 6.30 -8.55 -36.73
N VAL A 135 6.77 -8.01 -35.61
CA VAL A 135 6.43 -8.51 -34.27
C VAL A 135 4.94 -8.29 -33.99
N GLU A 136 4.41 -7.11 -34.34
CA GLU A 136 2.99 -6.78 -34.16
C GLU A 136 2.07 -7.72 -34.95
N ALA A 137 2.46 -8.10 -36.18
CA ALA A 137 1.72 -9.08 -36.97
C ALA A 137 1.63 -10.46 -36.30
N THR A 138 2.53 -10.76 -35.35
CA THR A 138 2.52 -12.00 -34.58
C THR A 138 1.63 -11.91 -33.32
N LEU A 139 1.43 -10.72 -32.75
CA LEU A 139 0.59 -10.46 -31.57
C LEU A 139 -0.94 -10.46 -31.84
N GLN A 140 -1.39 -11.17 -32.89
CA GLN A 140 -2.79 -11.21 -33.31
C GLN A 140 -3.70 -12.06 -32.42
N THR A 141 -3.14 -12.79 -31.46
CA THR A 141 -3.90 -13.64 -30.55
C THR A 141 -3.83 -13.12 -29.13
N ASP A 142 -4.95 -13.14 -28.40
CA ASP A 142 -5.02 -12.75 -26.98
C ASP A 142 -4.19 -13.67 -26.05
N ARG A 143 -3.63 -14.77 -26.61
CA ARG A 143 -2.78 -15.71 -25.89
C ARG A 143 -1.31 -15.31 -25.85
N LEU A 144 -0.88 -14.44 -26.78
CA LEU A 144 0.44 -13.84 -26.79
C LEU A 144 0.37 -12.51 -26.05
N CYS A 145 0.88 -12.49 -24.82
CA CYS A 145 0.61 -11.41 -23.86
C CYS A 145 1.84 -10.56 -23.54
N GLY A 146 2.90 -10.64 -24.35
CA GLY A 146 4.10 -9.87 -24.10
C GLY A 146 5.37 -10.38 -24.76
N PHE A 147 6.50 -9.95 -24.19
CA PHE A 147 7.83 -10.10 -24.76
C PHE A 147 8.80 -10.75 -23.78
N LYS A 148 9.58 -11.71 -24.28
CA LYS A 148 10.79 -12.21 -23.64
C LYS A 148 11.99 -11.57 -24.32
N VAL A 149 12.75 -10.79 -23.57
CA VAL A 149 14.04 -10.24 -24.02
C VAL A 149 15.18 -11.03 -23.39
N TYR A 150 16.33 -11.04 -24.06
CA TYR A 150 17.47 -11.81 -23.59
C TYR A 150 18.80 -11.17 -23.96
N HIS A 151 19.71 -11.13 -23.00
CA HIS A 151 21.02 -10.49 -23.14
C HIS A 151 21.89 -11.07 -24.26
N LEU A 152 21.67 -12.34 -24.64
CA LEU A 152 22.36 -12.99 -25.77
C LEU A 152 22.12 -12.29 -27.11
N PHE A 153 21.11 -11.43 -27.21
CA PHE A 153 20.84 -10.61 -28.39
C PHE A 153 21.49 -9.22 -28.34
N ALA A 154 22.19 -8.89 -27.25
CA ALA A 154 22.99 -7.68 -27.18
C ALA A 154 24.17 -7.76 -28.16
N GLN A 155 24.51 -6.65 -28.79
CA GLN A 155 25.65 -6.55 -29.70
C GLN A 155 27.00 -6.42 -28.97
N THR A 156 26.99 -6.42 -27.63
CA THR A 156 28.18 -6.31 -26.79
C THR A 156 28.91 -7.65 -26.67
N PRO A 157 30.26 -7.70 -26.71
CA PRO A 157 31.01 -8.96 -26.60
C PRO A 157 30.76 -9.72 -25.29
N ASP A 158 30.72 -9.02 -24.16
CA ASP A 158 30.33 -9.60 -22.87
C ASP A 158 28.84 -9.33 -22.61
N THR A 159 28.02 -10.28 -23.03
CA THR A 159 26.57 -10.19 -22.86
C THR A 159 26.13 -10.26 -21.40
N TYR A 160 26.97 -10.74 -20.46
CA TYR A 160 26.66 -10.74 -19.04
C TYR A 160 26.87 -9.36 -18.38
N GLN A 161 27.55 -8.43 -19.04
CA GLN A 161 27.64 -7.03 -18.59
C GLN A 161 26.88 -6.07 -19.50
N ALA A 162 26.06 -6.59 -20.42
CA ALA A 162 25.28 -5.76 -21.33
C ALA A 162 24.37 -4.78 -20.56
N PRO A 163 24.31 -3.50 -20.97
CA PRO A 163 23.24 -2.60 -20.56
C PRO A 163 21.88 -3.15 -20.96
N THR A 164 20.83 -2.85 -20.19
CA THR A 164 19.48 -3.34 -20.47
C THR A 164 18.99 -2.84 -21.84
N GLU A 165 19.27 -1.58 -22.18
CA GLU A 165 18.94 -0.98 -23.48
C GLU A 165 19.58 -1.69 -24.68
N ALA A 166 20.67 -2.45 -24.48
CA ALA A 166 21.34 -3.18 -25.55
C ALA A 166 20.53 -4.41 -26.02
N PHE A 167 19.60 -4.91 -25.20
CA PHE A 167 18.79 -6.08 -25.53
C PHE A 167 17.28 -5.91 -25.29
N LEU A 168 16.84 -4.80 -24.67
CA LEU A 168 15.45 -4.38 -24.53
C LEU A 168 15.27 -3.01 -25.22
N PRO A 169 14.90 -2.99 -26.52
CA PRO A 169 14.78 -1.74 -27.28
C PRO A 169 13.53 -0.95 -26.87
N GLU A 170 13.57 0.38 -27.01
CA GLU A 170 12.49 1.30 -26.56
C GLU A 170 11.12 0.96 -27.16
N TRP A 171 11.08 0.50 -28.42
CA TRP A 171 9.81 0.15 -29.08
C TRP A 171 9.07 -1.00 -28.36
N VAL A 172 9.77 -1.89 -27.65
CA VAL A 172 9.14 -2.95 -26.85
C VAL A 172 8.38 -2.34 -25.68
N TRP A 173 8.95 -1.34 -25.02
CA TRP A 173 8.27 -0.59 -23.95
C TRP A 173 7.07 0.18 -24.47
N GLU A 174 7.21 0.92 -25.57
CA GLU A 174 6.10 1.66 -26.19
C GLU A 174 4.93 0.74 -26.53
N ARG A 175 5.20 -0.44 -27.11
CA ARG A 175 4.16 -1.41 -27.46
C ARG A 175 3.54 -2.07 -26.24
N ALA A 176 4.37 -2.42 -25.24
CA ALA A 176 3.88 -2.98 -24.00
C ALA A 176 2.98 -1.99 -23.26
N ASP A 177 3.31 -0.70 -23.28
CA ASP A 177 2.47 0.35 -22.69
C ASP A 177 1.14 0.49 -23.44
N GLN A 178 1.20 0.65 -24.77
CA GLN A 178 0.01 0.86 -25.61
C GLN A 178 -1.02 -0.27 -25.50
N ARG A 179 -0.57 -1.52 -25.33
CA ARG A 179 -1.43 -2.71 -25.31
C ARG A 179 -1.56 -3.36 -23.93
N GLY A 180 -0.91 -2.81 -22.89
CA GLY A 180 -0.89 -3.40 -21.55
C GLY A 180 -0.23 -4.78 -21.49
N LEU A 181 0.83 -5.00 -22.27
CA LEU A 181 1.53 -6.29 -22.37
C LEU A 181 2.62 -6.44 -21.30
N SER A 182 3.07 -7.68 -21.12
CA SER A 182 4.14 -8.03 -20.18
C SER A 182 5.52 -8.02 -20.84
N ILE A 183 6.55 -7.66 -20.09
CA ILE A 183 7.96 -7.79 -20.49
C ILE A 183 8.66 -8.63 -19.43
N MET A 184 9.26 -9.76 -19.80
CA MET A 184 10.09 -10.52 -18.88
C MET A 184 11.57 -10.20 -19.09
N LEU A 185 12.22 -9.71 -18.04
CA LEU A 185 13.58 -9.16 -18.09
C LEU A 185 14.53 -9.88 -17.12
N HIS A 186 15.71 -10.26 -17.64
CA HIS A 186 16.86 -10.69 -16.84
C HIS A 186 17.81 -9.53 -16.57
N LEU A 187 18.17 -9.32 -15.29
CA LEU A 187 19.23 -8.37 -14.91
C LEU A 187 20.57 -9.11 -14.83
N VAL A 188 21.40 -8.97 -15.86
CA VAL A 188 22.58 -9.83 -16.07
C VAL A 188 23.88 -9.28 -15.52
N ARG A 189 23.98 -7.94 -15.41
CA ARG A 189 25.15 -7.26 -14.84
C ARG A 189 25.51 -7.87 -13.48
N ARG A 190 26.80 -7.81 -13.13
CA ARG A 190 27.35 -8.50 -11.93
C ARG A 190 26.52 -8.27 -10.66
N GLN A 191 26.12 -7.03 -10.42
CA GLN A 191 25.38 -6.61 -9.23
C GLN A 191 23.85 -6.72 -9.39
N ALA A 192 23.35 -7.26 -10.50
CA ALA A 192 21.93 -7.48 -10.78
C ALA A 192 21.08 -6.25 -10.40
N LEU A 193 20.14 -6.41 -9.46
CA LEU A 193 19.29 -5.32 -9.00
C LEU A 193 20.04 -4.19 -8.27
N SER A 194 21.20 -4.46 -7.66
CA SER A 194 21.99 -3.43 -6.98
C SER A 194 22.89 -2.62 -7.92
N ASP A 195 22.99 -2.99 -9.19
CA ASP A 195 23.67 -2.19 -10.20
C ASP A 195 22.92 -0.86 -10.40
N PRO A 196 23.57 0.31 -10.23
CA PRO A 196 22.89 1.61 -10.37
C PRO A 196 22.23 1.81 -11.74
N GLY A 197 22.86 1.32 -12.81
CA GLY A 197 22.32 1.43 -14.15
C GLY A 197 21.05 0.59 -14.34
N ASN A 198 21.00 -0.62 -13.77
CA ASN A 198 19.77 -1.41 -13.78
C ASN A 198 18.65 -0.74 -12.98
N LEU A 199 18.95 -0.17 -11.81
CA LEU A 199 17.95 0.51 -10.99
C LEU A 199 17.36 1.73 -11.67
N GLU A 200 18.23 2.59 -12.21
CA GLU A 200 17.82 3.79 -12.94
C GLU A 200 17.01 3.42 -14.18
N TYR A 201 17.46 2.39 -14.92
CA TYR A 201 16.74 1.89 -16.08
C TYR A 201 15.34 1.38 -15.71
N VAL A 202 15.25 0.42 -14.78
CA VAL A 202 13.97 -0.19 -14.38
C VAL A 202 13.02 0.88 -13.86
N ARG A 203 13.48 1.73 -12.92
CA ARG A 203 12.63 2.78 -12.35
C ARG A 203 12.20 3.79 -13.41
N GLY A 204 13.14 4.27 -14.23
CA GLY A 204 12.86 5.25 -15.26
C GLY A 204 11.83 4.76 -16.29
N HIS A 205 11.95 3.52 -16.74
CA HIS A 205 11.05 2.97 -17.76
C HIS A 205 9.69 2.57 -17.17
N CYS A 206 9.64 1.98 -15.97
CA CYS A 206 8.36 1.71 -15.32
C CYS A 206 7.55 2.99 -15.07
N LEU A 207 8.21 4.11 -14.79
CA LEU A 207 7.56 5.42 -14.63
C LEU A 207 7.14 6.03 -15.98
N ARG A 208 7.95 5.87 -17.03
CA ARG A 208 7.64 6.37 -18.38
C ARG A 208 6.50 5.58 -19.04
N TYR A 209 6.41 4.28 -18.76
CA TYR A 209 5.50 3.32 -19.38
C TYR A 209 4.61 2.63 -18.33
N PRO A 210 3.68 3.37 -17.70
CA PRO A 210 2.90 2.87 -16.56
C PRO A 210 1.95 1.71 -16.90
N ASN A 211 1.58 1.51 -18.16
CA ASN A 211 0.70 0.42 -18.59
C ASN A 211 1.48 -0.86 -18.95
N ALA A 212 2.79 -0.76 -19.23
CA ALA A 212 3.65 -1.91 -19.50
C ALA A 212 3.90 -2.70 -18.20
N ARG A 213 3.74 -4.02 -18.22
CA ARG A 213 3.90 -4.89 -17.04
C ARG A 213 5.28 -5.53 -17.02
N LEU A 214 6.20 -5.04 -16.19
CA LEU A 214 7.55 -5.60 -16.11
C LEU A 214 7.60 -6.77 -15.11
N ILE A 215 8.05 -7.93 -15.56
CA ILE A 215 8.37 -9.10 -14.73
C ILE A 215 9.90 -9.21 -14.66
N LEU A 216 10.48 -8.91 -13.50
CA LEU A 216 11.90 -9.14 -13.22
C LEU A 216 12.12 -10.59 -12.81
N ALA A 217 12.83 -11.32 -13.66
CA ALA A 217 13.03 -12.75 -13.48
C ALA A 217 14.05 -13.09 -12.39
N HIS A 218 13.93 -14.30 -11.83
CA HIS A 218 14.76 -14.85 -10.78
C HIS A 218 14.80 -13.95 -9.53
N ALA A 219 13.64 -13.43 -9.11
CA ALA A 219 13.45 -12.40 -8.09
C ALA A 219 14.51 -11.29 -8.16
N ALA A 220 14.63 -10.78 -9.40
CA ALA A 220 15.61 -9.81 -9.91
C ALA A 220 17.08 -10.25 -9.73
N ARG A 221 17.31 -11.53 -10.04
CA ARG A 221 18.53 -12.35 -9.93
C ARG A 221 19.13 -12.40 -8.53
N GLY A 222 18.28 -12.72 -7.56
CA GLY A 222 18.63 -13.09 -6.20
C GLY A 222 19.44 -14.40 -6.06
N PHE A 223 20.19 -14.79 -7.10
CA PHE A 223 21.23 -15.82 -7.04
C PHE A 223 22.35 -15.41 -6.09
N CYS A 224 22.64 -14.10 -6.02
CA CYS A 224 23.25 -13.46 -4.86
C CYS A 224 22.16 -12.62 -4.20
N ALA A 225 21.58 -13.09 -3.10
CA ALA A 225 20.40 -12.45 -2.51
C ALA A 225 20.67 -11.02 -2.04
N GLN A 226 21.91 -10.70 -1.64
CA GLN A 226 22.29 -9.39 -1.14
C GLN A 226 22.03 -8.27 -2.16
N HIS A 227 22.23 -8.55 -3.45
CA HIS A 227 21.95 -7.61 -4.53
C HIS A 227 20.48 -7.20 -4.60
N THR A 228 19.56 -8.11 -4.27
CA THR A 228 18.14 -7.80 -4.16
C THR A 228 17.86 -7.04 -2.86
N VAL A 229 18.35 -7.55 -1.73
CA VAL A 229 18.14 -6.99 -0.39
C VAL A 229 18.52 -5.51 -0.32
N ASP A 230 19.66 -5.13 -0.88
CA ASP A 230 20.19 -3.76 -0.74
C ASP A 230 19.44 -2.70 -1.54
N SER A 231 18.65 -3.11 -2.55
CA SER A 231 18.17 -2.17 -3.57
C SER A 231 16.69 -2.29 -3.91
N ILE A 232 16.00 -3.35 -3.48
CA ILE A 232 14.58 -3.56 -3.78
C ILE A 232 13.69 -2.39 -3.34
N ASP A 233 14.02 -1.73 -2.23
CA ASP A 233 13.25 -0.62 -1.67
C ASP A 233 13.25 0.62 -2.56
N ARG A 234 14.26 0.78 -3.42
CA ARG A 234 14.36 1.89 -4.40
C ARG A 234 13.36 1.75 -5.54
N LEU A 235 12.76 0.58 -5.71
CA LEU A 235 11.73 0.30 -6.71
C LEU A 235 10.31 0.39 -6.15
N ARG A 236 10.13 0.74 -4.87
CA ARG A 236 8.79 0.97 -4.30
C ARG A 236 8.06 2.09 -5.04
N GLY A 237 6.73 1.96 -5.07
CA GLY A 237 5.82 2.87 -5.77
C GLY A 237 5.69 2.60 -7.28
N LEU A 238 6.28 1.51 -7.79
CA LEU A 238 6.09 1.05 -9.17
C LEU A 238 4.95 0.03 -9.23
N GLY A 239 3.76 0.49 -9.63
CA GLY A 239 2.54 -0.33 -9.65
C GLY A 239 2.50 -1.40 -10.74
N ASN A 240 3.40 -1.32 -11.72
CA ASN A 240 3.51 -2.18 -12.90
C ASN A 240 4.71 -3.14 -12.87
N LEU A 241 5.35 -3.28 -11.70
CA LEU A 241 6.52 -4.14 -11.49
C LEU A 241 6.16 -5.44 -10.74
N PHE A 242 6.68 -6.56 -11.21
CA PHE A 242 6.48 -7.90 -10.66
C PHE A 242 7.80 -8.68 -10.64
N PHE A 243 7.85 -9.75 -9.84
CA PHE A 243 9.03 -10.59 -9.65
C PHE A 243 8.63 -12.06 -9.74
N ASP A 244 9.42 -12.91 -10.41
CA ASP A 244 9.19 -14.36 -10.37
C ASP A 244 10.14 -15.09 -9.39
N THR A 245 9.81 -16.32 -9.00
CA THR A 245 10.63 -17.12 -8.07
C THR A 245 11.67 -18.02 -8.74
N ALA A 246 11.79 -17.94 -10.06
CA ALA A 246 12.35 -18.99 -10.90
C ALA A 246 13.82 -19.26 -10.57
N ALA A 247 14.17 -20.52 -10.30
CA ALA A 247 15.52 -21.02 -9.98
C ALA A 247 16.26 -20.40 -8.76
N VAL A 248 15.65 -19.49 -8.01
CA VAL A 248 16.29 -18.85 -6.84
C VAL A 248 16.28 -19.78 -5.63
N CYS A 249 17.46 -20.07 -5.08
CA CYS A 249 17.64 -20.99 -3.95
C CYS A 249 17.90 -20.27 -2.60
N GLU A 250 17.74 -18.95 -2.56
CA GLU A 250 18.06 -18.09 -1.40
C GLU A 250 16.79 -17.41 -0.87
N ALA A 251 16.37 -17.75 0.35
CA ALA A 251 15.14 -17.21 0.94
C ALA A 251 15.17 -15.68 1.09
N ALA A 252 16.35 -15.11 1.38
CA ALA A 252 16.53 -13.67 1.59
C ALA A 252 16.09 -12.81 0.39
N ALA A 253 16.23 -13.31 -0.84
CA ALA A 253 15.75 -12.60 -2.02
C ALA A 253 14.22 -12.48 -2.04
N PHE A 254 13.51 -13.56 -1.69
CA PHE A 254 12.05 -13.56 -1.59
C PHE A 254 11.56 -12.74 -0.41
N GLU A 255 12.22 -12.83 0.75
CA GLU A 255 11.90 -12.02 1.93
C GLU A 255 12.01 -10.52 1.61
N ALA A 256 13.04 -10.11 0.87
CA ALA A 256 13.22 -8.73 0.43
C ALA A 256 12.05 -8.25 -0.45
N VAL A 257 11.64 -9.05 -1.44
CA VAL A 257 10.48 -8.74 -2.30
C VAL A 257 9.19 -8.67 -1.48
N LEU A 258 8.92 -9.65 -0.63
CA LEU A 258 7.70 -9.72 0.19
C LEU A 258 7.60 -8.54 1.16
N ARG A 259 8.72 -8.12 1.77
CA ARG A 259 8.75 -6.95 2.67
C ARG A 259 8.52 -5.64 1.92
N ALA A 260 9.11 -5.50 0.74
CA ALA A 260 9.03 -4.28 -0.06
C ALA A 260 7.68 -4.12 -0.78
N PHE A 261 7.15 -5.20 -1.34
CA PHE A 261 6.02 -5.20 -2.28
C PHE A 261 4.82 -6.05 -1.84
N GLY A 262 4.92 -6.81 -0.76
CA GLY A 262 3.87 -7.75 -0.32
C GLY A 262 3.78 -9.00 -1.21
N PRO A 263 2.85 -9.92 -0.88
CA PRO A 263 2.64 -11.15 -1.66
C PRO A 263 2.08 -10.88 -3.05
N SER A 264 1.44 -9.72 -3.28
CA SER A 264 0.70 -9.43 -4.52
C SER A 264 1.58 -9.13 -5.75
N ARG A 265 2.91 -9.07 -5.59
CA ARG A 265 3.90 -8.79 -6.65
C ARG A 265 4.89 -9.93 -6.91
N LEU A 266 4.83 -10.99 -6.11
CA LEU A 266 5.66 -12.17 -6.30
C LEU A 266 4.87 -13.24 -7.06
N LEU A 267 5.47 -13.80 -8.09
CA LEU A 267 4.87 -14.77 -9.01
C LEU A 267 5.62 -16.09 -8.90
N PHE A 268 4.90 -17.19 -8.74
CA PHE A 268 5.54 -18.50 -8.82
C PHE A 268 6.04 -18.77 -10.24
N GLY A 269 7.33 -19.10 -10.35
CA GLY A 269 8.00 -19.50 -11.58
C GLY A 269 8.94 -20.67 -11.32
N THR A 270 9.01 -21.64 -12.22
CA THR A 270 9.90 -22.80 -12.07
C THR A 270 11.23 -22.62 -12.77
N ASP A 271 11.27 -21.88 -13.88
CA ASP A 271 12.38 -21.85 -14.85
C ASP A 271 12.53 -23.17 -15.63
N TRP A 272 11.47 -23.94 -15.88
CA TRP A 272 11.61 -25.21 -16.62
C TRP A 272 12.31 -24.99 -17.98
N PRO A 273 13.33 -25.79 -18.36
CA PRO A 273 13.79 -27.03 -17.73
C PRO A 273 14.87 -26.89 -16.64
N ILE A 274 15.30 -25.67 -16.30
CA ILE A 274 16.35 -25.41 -15.30
C ILE A 274 15.98 -25.98 -13.92
N CYS A 275 14.70 -25.97 -13.55
CA CYS A 275 14.23 -26.58 -12.29
C CYS A 275 14.52 -28.09 -12.17
N ASN A 276 14.70 -28.79 -13.29
CA ASN A 276 15.04 -30.21 -13.33
C ASN A 276 16.55 -30.49 -13.24
N LEU A 277 17.40 -29.46 -13.29
CA LEU A 277 18.82 -29.64 -13.03
C LEU A 277 19.03 -30.05 -11.56
N ARG A 278 20.06 -30.88 -11.32
CA ARG A 278 20.47 -31.24 -9.96
C ARG A 278 21.52 -30.28 -9.42
N GLY A 279 21.17 -29.58 -8.35
CA GLY A 279 22.05 -28.62 -7.74
C GLY A 279 21.32 -27.50 -7.04
N ARG A 280 22.09 -26.46 -6.71
CA ARG A 280 21.55 -25.18 -6.23
C ARG A 280 22.50 -24.04 -6.54
N CYS A 281 21.92 -22.86 -6.67
CA CYS A 281 22.69 -21.62 -6.63
C CYS A 281 23.02 -21.28 -5.17
N VAL A 282 24.22 -20.76 -4.94
CA VAL A 282 24.65 -20.28 -3.63
C VAL A 282 25.35 -18.93 -3.76
N SER A 283 25.05 -18.02 -2.83
CA SER A 283 25.77 -16.76 -2.71
C SER A 283 27.19 -16.99 -2.20
N VAL A 284 28.21 -16.41 -2.86
CA VAL A 284 29.61 -16.48 -2.45
C VAL A 284 30.25 -15.09 -2.62
N GLY A 285 30.62 -14.45 -1.50
CA GLY A 285 31.13 -13.08 -1.53
C GLY A 285 30.09 -12.11 -2.08
N ASP A 286 30.45 -11.38 -3.13
CA ASP A 286 29.59 -10.42 -3.87
C ASP A 286 29.04 -11.01 -5.18
N GLY A 287 28.96 -12.35 -5.27
CA GLY A 287 28.50 -13.07 -6.45
C GLY A 287 27.80 -14.37 -6.09
N PHE A 288 27.67 -15.25 -7.06
CA PHE A 288 27.04 -16.55 -6.87
C PHE A 288 27.78 -17.65 -7.63
N PHE A 289 27.60 -18.89 -7.18
CA PHE A 289 28.14 -20.07 -7.84
C PHE A 289 27.05 -21.15 -7.93
N TRP A 290 27.00 -21.85 -9.06
CA TRP A 290 26.10 -22.99 -9.24
C TRP A 290 26.81 -24.28 -8.86
N LEU A 291 26.33 -24.92 -7.79
CA LEU A 291 26.77 -26.26 -7.38
C LEU A 291 25.90 -27.28 -8.10
N TYR A 292 26.39 -27.83 -9.21
CA TYR A 292 25.72 -28.87 -10.00
C TYR A 292 26.29 -30.26 -9.72
N GLU A 293 25.55 -31.29 -10.14
CA GLU A 293 26.01 -32.69 -10.07
C GLU A 293 27.34 -32.92 -10.82
N HIS A 294 27.56 -32.25 -11.95
CA HIS A 294 28.73 -32.49 -12.81
C HIS A 294 29.97 -31.65 -12.47
N ASN A 295 29.84 -30.59 -11.65
CA ASN A 295 30.93 -29.66 -11.35
C ASN A 295 31.38 -29.70 -9.87
N VAL A 296 30.75 -30.55 -9.05
CA VAL A 296 31.11 -30.81 -7.66
C VAL A 296 31.25 -32.32 -7.46
N ASP A 297 32.30 -32.74 -6.75
CA ASP A 297 32.48 -34.14 -6.33
C ASP A 297 31.66 -34.41 -5.06
N TRP A 298 30.39 -34.79 -5.25
CA TRP A 298 29.44 -35.02 -4.15
C TRP A 298 29.77 -36.25 -3.29
N ASP A 299 30.57 -37.19 -3.79
CA ASP A 299 31.00 -38.38 -3.05
C ASP A 299 31.92 -38.04 -1.87
N THR A 300 32.53 -36.84 -1.91
CA THR A 300 33.33 -36.32 -0.79
C THR A 300 32.48 -35.85 0.40
N SER A 301 31.16 -35.73 0.24
CA SER A 301 30.25 -35.26 1.28
C SER A 301 29.51 -36.40 1.97
N GLN A 302 29.65 -36.50 3.30
CA GLN A 302 28.88 -37.45 4.11
C GLN A 302 27.43 -37.01 4.36
N PHE A 303 27.11 -35.72 4.16
CA PHE A 303 25.85 -35.12 4.61
C PHE A 303 25.03 -34.50 3.48
N ALA A 304 25.66 -34.14 2.36
CA ALA A 304 25.02 -33.37 1.29
C ALA A 304 25.01 -34.17 -0.01
N GLN A 305 23.86 -34.16 -0.67
CA GLN A 305 23.63 -34.78 -1.96
C GLN A 305 22.67 -33.86 -2.72
N PRO A 306 22.89 -33.62 -4.03
CA PRO A 306 22.13 -32.65 -4.78
C PRO A 306 20.72 -33.17 -5.09
N THR A 307 19.74 -32.28 -5.02
CA THR A 307 18.36 -32.52 -5.48
C THR A 307 18.03 -31.55 -6.61
N LEU A 308 16.80 -31.57 -7.09
CA LEU A 308 16.32 -30.70 -8.15
C LEU A 308 16.35 -29.23 -7.71
N VAL A 309 16.81 -28.34 -8.59
CA VAL A 309 16.80 -26.87 -8.36
C VAL A 309 15.39 -26.39 -8.03
N GLY A 310 14.36 -26.97 -8.65
CA GLY A 310 12.95 -26.65 -8.35
C GLY A 310 12.56 -26.95 -6.90
N ILE A 311 13.07 -28.03 -6.32
CA ILE A 311 12.84 -28.38 -4.91
C ILE A 311 13.57 -27.38 -4.00
N GLU A 312 14.83 -27.05 -4.30
CA GLU A 312 15.60 -26.07 -3.53
C GLU A 312 14.96 -24.67 -3.57
N SER A 313 14.47 -24.24 -4.73
CA SER A 313 13.74 -22.96 -4.87
C SER A 313 12.43 -22.93 -4.07
N LEU A 314 11.63 -24.00 -4.13
CA LEU A 314 10.41 -24.11 -3.31
C LEU A 314 10.70 -24.11 -1.81
N ARG A 315 11.81 -24.74 -1.37
CA ARG A 315 12.23 -24.71 0.04
C ARG A 315 12.63 -23.32 0.48
N ALA A 316 13.34 -22.56 -0.37
CA ALA A 316 13.67 -21.17 -0.13
C ALA A 316 12.40 -20.29 -0.04
N LEU A 317 11.44 -20.47 -0.94
CA LEU A 317 10.17 -19.76 -0.92
C LEU A 317 9.35 -20.10 0.33
N LYS A 318 9.32 -21.37 0.74
CA LYS A 318 8.66 -21.82 1.97
C LYS A 318 9.28 -21.19 3.21
N GLN A 319 10.60 -21.06 3.25
CA GLN A 319 11.28 -20.39 4.35
C GLN A 319 10.91 -18.91 4.40
N ALA A 320 10.95 -18.21 3.27
CA ALA A 320 10.56 -16.80 3.19
C ALA A 320 9.09 -16.60 3.61
N ALA A 321 8.19 -17.47 3.17
CA ALA A 321 6.78 -17.45 3.56
C ALA A 321 6.60 -17.55 5.09
N ARG A 322 7.36 -18.43 5.74
CA ARG A 322 7.37 -18.56 7.20
C ARG A 322 7.92 -17.31 7.89
N THR A 323 9.06 -16.80 7.43
CA THR A 323 9.69 -15.59 7.98
C THR A 323 8.77 -14.37 7.87
N CYS A 324 8.02 -14.27 6.77
CA CYS A 324 7.08 -13.18 6.51
C CYS A 324 5.66 -13.45 7.03
N ALA A 325 5.43 -14.55 7.75
CA ALA A 325 4.13 -14.94 8.31
C ALA A 325 2.98 -14.93 7.29
N LEU A 326 3.24 -15.45 6.09
CA LEU A 326 2.24 -15.57 5.04
C LEU A 326 1.14 -16.56 5.42
N THR A 327 -0.09 -16.21 5.04
CA THR A 327 -1.29 -17.05 5.18
C THR A 327 -1.50 -17.93 3.95
N ASP A 328 -2.39 -18.92 4.03
CA ASP A 328 -2.76 -19.75 2.87
C ASP A 328 -3.28 -18.90 1.69
N GLY A 329 -4.01 -17.83 1.98
CA GLY A 329 -4.46 -16.87 0.96
C GLY A 329 -3.33 -16.12 0.26
N ASP A 330 -2.24 -15.80 0.98
CA ASP A 330 -1.05 -15.18 0.39
C ASP A 330 -0.31 -16.18 -0.50
N LEU A 331 -0.27 -17.45 -0.10
CA LEU A 331 0.30 -18.52 -0.93
C LEU A 331 -0.51 -18.74 -2.20
N GLU A 332 -1.85 -18.79 -2.11
CA GLU A 332 -2.73 -18.84 -3.28
C GLU A 332 -2.52 -17.65 -4.21
N GLN A 333 -2.25 -16.45 -3.68
CA GLN A 333 -1.89 -15.28 -4.49
C GLN A 333 -0.60 -15.51 -5.27
N ILE A 334 0.49 -15.88 -4.58
CA ILE A 334 1.82 -16.07 -5.18
C ILE A 334 1.80 -17.19 -6.22
N PHE A 335 1.17 -18.32 -5.91
CA PHE A 335 1.16 -19.51 -6.76
C PHE A 335 0.12 -19.47 -7.87
N CYS A 336 -0.91 -18.63 -7.79
CA CYS A 336 -2.02 -18.69 -8.75
C CYS A 336 -2.62 -17.32 -9.09
N ALA A 337 -3.16 -16.60 -8.10
CA ALA A 337 -4.03 -15.46 -8.39
C ALA A 337 -3.29 -14.30 -9.05
N ASN A 338 -2.05 -14.01 -8.63
CA ASN A 338 -1.27 -12.91 -9.16
C ASN A 338 -1.01 -13.08 -10.67
N ALA A 339 -0.55 -14.26 -11.09
CA ALA A 339 -0.25 -14.53 -12.50
C ALA A 339 -1.53 -14.47 -13.36
N ARG A 340 -2.63 -15.05 -12.88
CA ARG A 340 -3.92 -15.00 -13.59
C ARG A 340 -4.45 -13.57 -13.74
N GLN A 341 -4.37 -12.77 -12.67
CA GLN A 341 -4.76 -11.36 -12.70
C GLN A 341 -3.87 -10.55 -13.65
N LEU A 342 -2.55 -10.74 -13.55
CA LEU A 342 -1.57 -10.06 -14.40
C LEU A 342 -1.79 -10.34 -15.89
N LEU A 343 -2.20 -11.56 -16.24
CA LEU A 343 -2.27 -12.04 -17.61
C LEU A 343 -3.71 -12.11 -18.17
N GLY A 344 -4.71 -11.69 -17.40
CA GLY A 344 -6.12 -11.73 -17.82
C GLY A 344 -6.62 -13.15 -18.11
N VAL A 345 -6.20 -14.13 -17.32
CA VAL A 345 -6.66 -15.53 -17.42
C VAL A 345 -7.79 -15.75 -16.42
N GLY A 346 -8.99 -16.08 -16.91
CA GLY A 346 -10.16 -16.32 -16.05
C GLY A 346 -9.93 -17.43 -15.01
N LEU A 347 -10.52 -17.27 -13.82
CA LEU A 347 -10.66 -18.33 -12.82
C LEU A 347 -11.82 -19.25 -13.24
N ALA A 348 -11.63 -20.02 -14.32
CA ALA A 348 -12.64 -20.97 -14.76
C ALA A 348 -12.76 -22.11 -13.72
N GLY A 349 -13.92 -22.14 -13.03
CA GLY A 349 -14.50 -23.25 -12.25
C GLY A 349 -13.56 -24.30 -11.66
N GLN A 350 -13.34 -24.27 -10.34
CA GLN A 350 -13.05 -25.48 -9.56
C GLN A 350 -13.82 -25.47 -8.24
N GLU A 351 -14.71 -26.46 -8.09
CA GLU A 351 -15.36 -26.85 -6.84
C GLU A 351 -14.32 -27.46 -5.89
N ASN A 352 -13.71 -26.67 -5.00
CA ASN A 352 -12.95 -27.19 -3.88
C ASN A 352 -13.89 -27.45 -2.68
N ARG A 353 -14.51 -28.63 -2.64
CA ARG A 353 -15.47 -29.03 -1.60
C ARG A 353 -14.84 -29.43 -0.25
N GLY A 354 -13.52 -29.52 -0.13
CA GLY A 354 -12.85 -30.09 1.05
C GLY A 354 -12.42 -29.12 2.16
N VAL A 355 -12.43 -27.81 1.91
CA VAL A 355 -11.96 -26.78 2.89
C VAL A 355 -13.05 -25.74 3.19
N ARG A 356 -14.29 -25.99 2.72
CA ARG A 356 -15.42 -25.07 2.89
C ARG A 356 -15.89 -24.92 4.34
N GLU A 357 -15.90 -25.97 5.15
CA GLU A 357 -16.65 -25.94 6.42
C GLU A 357 -16.01 -25.14 7.57
N LEU A 358 -14.71 -24.79 7.51
CA LEU A 358 -14.07 -23.93 8.53
C LEU A 358 -13.76 -22.51 8.02
N CYS A 359 -13.82 -22.28 6.70
CA CYS A 359 -13.59 -21.00 6.04
C CYS A 359 -14.88 -20.33 5.50
N ASP A 360 -16.06 -20.95 5.63
CA ASP A 360 -17.36 -20.50 5.08
C ASP A 360 -18.00 -19.24 5.74
N SER A 361 -17.19 -18.39 6.37
CA SER A 361 -17.55 -16.96 6.49
C SER A 361 -16.80 -16.06 5.51
N ARG A 362 -15.87 -16.62 4.71
CA ARG A 362 -14.89 -15.85 3.93
C ARG A 362 -14.39 -16.58 2.66
N ALA A 363 -15.23 -17.03 1.73
CA ALA A 363 -14.75 -17.31 0.36
C ALA A 363 -15.80 -17.24 -0.77
N SER A 364 -15.35 -16.62 -1.87
CA SER A 364 -15.76 -16.77 -3.28
C SER A 364 -17.21 -16.48 -3.69
N VAL A 365 -17.45 -15.22 -4.08
CA VAL A 365 -18.25 -14.95 -5.29
C VAL A 365 -17.23 -14.72 -6.41
N ALA A 366 -17.15 -15.65 -7.36
CA ALA A 366 -16.40 -15.44 -8.59
C ALA A 366 -17.15 -14.35 -9.40
N GLY A 367 -16.73 -13.10 -9.20
CA GLY A 367 -17.36 -11.92 -9.78
C GLY A 367 -17.29 -10.72 -8.86
N GLY A 368 -16.08 -10.18 -8.58
CA GLY A 368 -15.84 -8.80 -8.12
C GLY A 368 -16.66 -8.21 -6.96
N GLU A 369 -17.30 -9.00 -6.10
CA GLU A 369 -18.28 -8.52 -5.11
C GLU A 369 -17.93 -8.88 -3.65
N ARG A 370 -16.76 -9.47 -3.36
CA ARG A 370 -16.41 -9.87 -1.98
C ARG A 370 -16.36 -8.67 -1.04
N THR A 371 -15.79 -7.55 -1.48
CA THR A 371 -15.69 -6.33 -0.67
C THR A 371 -17.07 -5.80 -0.31
N GLN A 372 -17.99 -5.74 -1.29
CA GLN A 372 -19.35 -5.22 -1.06
C GLN A 372 -20.20 -6.20 -0.26
N ALA A 373 -20.13 -7.50 -0.56
CA ALA A 373 -20.88 -8.53 0.17
C ALA A 373 -20.50 -8.55 1.66
N LEU A 374 -19.20 -8.40 1.98
CA LEU A 374 -18.76 -8.28 3.37
C LEU A 374 -19.33 -7.03 4.05
N TYR A 375 -19.43 -5.90 3.33
CA TYR A 375 -20.04 -4.69 3.87
C TYR A 375 -21.53 -4.84 4.16
N GLU A 376 -22.29 -5.44 3.24
CA GLU A 376 -23.71 -5.72 3.47
C GLU A 376 -23.94 -6.69 4.63
N ALA A 377 -23.06 -7.69 4.81
CA ALA A 377 -23.09 -8.56 5.98
C ALA A 377 -22.74 -7.79 7.27
N ALA A 378 -21.71 -6.93 7.23
CA ALA A 378 -21.27 -6.13 8.36
C ALA A 378 -22.33 -5.14 8.83
N LYS A 379 -23.10 -4.51 7.92
CA LYS A 379 -24.22 -3.62 8.27
C LYS A 379 -25.27 -4.28 9.17
N LYS A 380 -25.41 -5.61 9.10
CA LYS A 380 -26.32 -6.38 9.95
C LYS A 380 -25.77 -6.65 11.35
N ARG A 381 -24.47 -6.45 11.58
CA ARG A 381 -23.76 -6.82 12.83
C ARG A 381 -23.07 -5.64 13.51
N ILE A 382 -22.65 -4.65 12.74
CA ILE A 382 -21.95 -3.44 13.19
C ILE A 382 -22.89 -2.26 12.93
N PRO A 383 -23.28 -1.49 13.97
CA PRO A 383 -24.12 -0.31 13.79
C PRO A 383 -23.52 0.66 12.75
N GLY A 384 -24.23 0.81 11.63
CA GLY A 384 -23.79 1.62 10.51
C GLY A 384 -22.58 1.06 9.73
N GLY A 385 -22.38 -0.25 9.77
CA GLY A 385 -21.43 -1.01 8.93
C GLY A 385 -19.95 -0.87 9.27
N THR A 386 -19.57 0.17 10.02
CA THR A 386 -18.18 0.49 10.38
C THR A 386 -18.13 1.23 11.73
N GLN A 387 -16.96 1.22 12.37
CA GLN A 387 -16.71 1.88 13.64
C GLN A 387 -16.53 3.41 13.51
N LEU A 388 -16.25 3.91 12.31
CA LEU A 388 -16.03 5.33 12.07
C LEU A 388 -16.96 5.86 10.98
N LEU A 389 -17.78 6.83 11.35
CA LEU A 389 -18.78 7.44 10.46
C LEU A 389 -18.15 8.00 9.18
N SER A 390 -17.02 8.73 9.30
CA SER A 390 -16.29 9.33 8.17
C SER A 390 -15.68 8.34 7.18
N LYS A 391 -15.66 7.04 7.51
CA LYS A 391 -15.24 5.95 6.61
C LYS A 391 -16.43 5.18 6.03
N ARG A 392 -17.67 5.57 6.32
CA ARG A 392 -18.86 4.92 5.76
C ARG A 392 -18.88 5.12 4.24
N PRO A 393 -18.99 4.04 3.44
CA PRO A 393 -19.27 4.12 2.01
C PRO A 393 -20.40 5.08 1.65
N GLU A 394 -21.45 5.18 2.50
CA GLU A 394 -22.58 6.07 2.28
C GLU A 394 -22.22 7.56 2.30
N GLN A 395 -21.11 7.96 2.94
CA GLN A 395 -20.62 9.35 2.92
C GLN A 395 -19.72 9.64 1.71
N LEU A 396 -19.45 8.65 0.86
CA LEU A 396 -18.51 8.76 -0.26
C LEU A 396 -19.21 8.39 -1.58
N ALA A 397 -19.51 7.12 -1.79
CA ALA A 397 -20.27 6.60 -2.93
C ALA A 397 -21.03 5.33 -2.50
N PRO A 398 -22.29 5.46 -2.04
CA PRO A 398 -23.07 4.33 -1.55
C PRO A 398 -23.15 3.18 -2.56
N GLY A 399 -22.87 1.95 -2.11
CA GLY A 399 -22.89 0.74 -2.93
C GLY A 399 -21.75 0.60 -3.94
N LYS A 400 -20.82 1.58 -4.01
CA LYS A 400 -19.70 1.59 -4.98
C LYS A 400 -18.34 1.74 -4.31
N TRP A 401 -18.26 2.50 -3.21
CA TRP A 401 -17.03 2.72 -2.47
C TRP A 401 -16.55 1.41 -1.79
N PRO A 402 -15.29 0.98 -2.00
CA PRO A 402 -14.76 -0.22 -1.35
C PRO A 402 -14.63 0.00 0.17
N ALA A 403 -15.40 -0.76 0.95
CA ALA A 403 -15.44 -0.61 2.41
C ALA A 403 -14.25 -1.26 3.14
N TYR A 404 -13.56 -2.21 2.50
CA TYR A 404 -12.50 -3.01 3.10
C TYR A 404 -11.28 -3.10 2.19
N PHE A 405 -10.09 -3.18 2.79
CA PHE A 405 -8.83 -3.37 2.12
C PHE A 405 -8.16 -4.68 2.55
N ALA A 406 -7.42 -5.30 1.64
CA ALA A 406 -6.51 -6.41 1.90
C ALA A 406 -5.08 -5.92 2.20
N GLU A 407 -4.61 -4.91 1.45
CA GLU A 407 -3.27 -4.35 1.58
C GLU A 407 -3.32 -2.81 1.46
N ALA A 408 -2.44 -2.11 2.18
CA ALA A 408 -2.19 -0.69 1.99
C ALA A 408 -0.70 -0.37 2.23
N ARG A 409 -0.05 0.33 1.29
CA ARG A 409 1.38 0.66 1.34
C ARG A 409 1.67 1.96 0.62
N GLY A 410 2.44 2.86 1.23
CA GLY A 410 2.66 4.20 0.68
C GLY A 410 1.34 4.96 0.56
N CYS A 411 0.90 5.23 -0.66
CA CYS A 411 -0.43 5.76 -0.98
C CYS A 411 -1.25 4.79 -1.84
N GLU A 412 -0.88 3.51 -1.94
CA GLU A 412 -1.63 2.49 -2.67
C GLU A 412 -2.47 1.63 -1.71
N VAL A 413 -3.65 1.22 -2.18
CA VAL A 413 -4.60 0.36 -1.47
C VAL A 413 -5.09 -0.73 -2.41
N ILE A 414 -5.19 -1.96 -1.91
CA ILE A 414 -5.80 -3.10 -2.60
C ILE A 414 -7.02 -3.55 -1.81
N ASP A 415 -8.17 -3.69 -2.47
CA ASP A 415 -9.38 -4.20 -1.82
C ASP A 415 -9.43 -5.75 -1.76
N LEU A 416 -10.52 -6.31 -1.22
CA LEU A 416 -10.66 -7.77 -1.09
C LEU A 416 -10.93 -8.48 -2.42
N ASP A 417 -11.23 -7.71 -3.47
CA ASP A 417 -11.46 -8.18 -4.85
C ASP A 417 -10.20 -8.03 -5.72
N GLY A 418 -9.07 -7.60 -5.13
CA GLY A 418 -7.81 -7.41 -5.83
C GLY A 418 -7.75 -6.13 -6.68
N ARG A 419 -8.74 -5.24 -6.56
CA ARG A 419 -8.71 -3.93 -7.25
C ARG A 419 -7.70 -3.04 -6.55
N ARG A 420 -6.88 -2.36 -7.36
CA ARG A 420 -5.79 -1.50 -6.90
C ARG A 420 -6.20 -0.05 -7.07
N PHE A 421 -5.92 0.74 -6.04
CA PHE A 421 -6.22 2.17 -6.03
C PHE A 421 -5.04 2.97 -5.52
N VAL A 422 -4.82 4.15 -6.11
CA VAL A 422 -4.04 5.22 -5.46
C VAL A 422 -4.99 6.02 -4.57
N ASP A 423 -4.68 6.14 -3.28
CA ASP A 423 -5.48 6.87 -2.30
C ASP A 423 -5.23 8.37 -2.37
N MET A 424 -6.00 9.03 -3.24
CA MET A 424 -6.05 10.49 -3.40
C MET A 424 -7.18 11.10 -2.56
N ALA A 425 -7.58 10.44 -1.47
CA ALA A 425 -8.62 10.89 -0.54
C ALA A 425 -7.99 11.30 0.80
N TYR A 426 -8.44 10.72 1.92
CA TYR A 426 -8.15 11.21 3.26
C TYR A 426 -6.97 10.54 3.97
N MET A 427 -6.23 9.61 3.35
CA MET A 427 -5.06 8.93 3.96
C MET A 427 -5.27 8.48 5.41
N GLY A 428 -6.20 7.53 5.60
CA GLY A 428 -6.57 7.04 6.93
C GLY A 428 -7.26 8.09 7.81
N ILE A 429 -8.00 9.03 7.23
CA ILE A 429 -8.60 10.20 7.91
C ILE A 429 -7.52 11.08 8.57
N GLY A 430 -6.40 11.24 7.86
CA GLY A 430 -5.26 12.05 8.27
C GLY A 430 -4.37 11.39 9.33
N ALA A 431 -4.54 10.09 9.61
CA ALA A 431 -3.69 9.38 10.57
C ALA A 431 -2.33 8.98 9.97
N CYS A 432 -2.25 8.72 8.67
CA CYS A 432 -1.06 8.15 8.02
C CYS A 432 -0.25 9.22 7.26
N LEU A 433 0.29 10.21 7.99
CA LEU A 433 1.01 11.35 7.39
C LEU A 433 2.30 10.95 6.64
N LEU A 434 2.96 9.87 7.03
CA LEU A 434 4.11 9.31 6.32
C LEU A 434 3.71 8.37 5.17
N GLY A 435 2.43 7.99 5.09
CA GLY A 435 1.92 6.92 4.22
C GLY A 435 1.63 5.63 4.98
N TYR A 436 0.93 4.72 4.31
CA TYR A 436 0.59 3.38 4.83
C TYR A 436 1.84 2.50 4.90
N CYS A 437 1.95 1.69 5.96
CA CYS A 437 3.05 0.74 6.14
C CYS A 437 4.44 1.39 5.97
N ASP A 438 4.66 2.55 6.61
CA ASP A 438 5.96 3.23 6.56
C ASP A 438 7.06 2.30 7.08
N PRO A 439 8.17 2.09 6.35
CA PRO A 439 9.18 1.11 6.72
C PRO A 439 9.85 1.38 8.07
N ASP A 440 10.09 2.65 8.42
CA ASP A 440 10.80 2.99 9.66
C ASP A 440 9.89 2.72 10.87
N VAL A 441 8.61 3.10 10.75
CA VAL A 441 7.59 2.88 11.79
C VAL A 441 7.29 1.38 11.94
N THR A 442 7.04 0.68 10.82
CA THR A 442 6.74 -0.76 10.82
C THR A 442 7.89 -1.56 11.44
N ALA A 443 9.14 -1.27 11.07
CA ALA A 443 10.29 -1.97 11.61
C ALA A 443 10.42 -1.78 13.13
N ALA A 444 10.22 -0.56 13.62
CA ALA A 444 10.26 -0.26 15.05
C ALA A 444 9.16 -1.01 15.82
N VAL A 445 7.93 -1.02 15.30
CA VAL A 445 6.80 -1.72 15.91
C VAL A 445 6.98 -3.24 15.90
N VAL A 446 7.39 -3.83 14.78
CA VAL A 446 7.62 -5.29 14.68
C VAL A 446 8.68 -5.72 15.70
N ARG A 447 9.80 -4.98 15.77
CA ARG A 447 10.83 -5.24 16.77
C ARG A 447 10.26 -5.15 18.19
N ARG A 448 9.42 -4.14 18.45
CA ARG A 448 8.83 -3.94 19.77
C ARG A 448 7.92 -5.09 20.19
N VAL A 449 7.09 -5.58 19.27
CA VAL A 449 6.22 -6.74 19.49
C VAL A 449 7.04 -8.00 19.78
N GLN A 450 8.12 -8.24 19.03
CA GLN A 450 9.01 -9.39 19.23
C GLN A 450 9.73 -9.38 20.59
N LEU A 451 9.99 -8.19 21.14
CA LEU A 451 10.57 -8.01 22.47
C LEU A 451 9.52 -7.93 23.59
N GLY A 452 8.23 -8.15 23.27
CA GLY A 452 7.10 -7.93 24.17
C GLY A 452 6.58 -6.50 24.12
N SER A 453 5.27 -6.38 23.85
CA SER A 453 4.57 -5.08 23.79
C SER A 453 3.98 -4.62 25.11
N MET A 454 3.88 -5.49 26.12
CA MET A 454 3.26 -5.19 27.40
C MET A 454 3.86 -6.06 28.51
N SER A 455 4.06 -5.47 29.69
CA SER A 455 4.66 -6.10 30.86
C SER A 455 4.08 -5.50 32.15
N THR A 456 4.36 -6.12 33.29
CA THR A 456 4.16 -5.50 34.62
C THR A 456 5.06 -4.28 34.82
N LEU A 457 6.21 -4.24 34.15
CA LEU A 457 7.12 -3.09 34.12
C LEU A 457 6.76 -2.15 32.95
N ASN A 458 7.05 -0.86 33.12
CA ASN A 458 6.74 0.16 32.12
C ASN A 458 7.69 0.12 30.90
N SER A 459 7.21 0.66 29.78
CA SER A 459 7.95 0.82 28.54
C SER A 459 8.96 1.98 28.66
N PRO A 460 10.26 1.77 28.46
CA PRO A 460 11.22 2.89 28.46
C PRO A 460 10.95 3.92 27.35
N GLU A 461 10.31 3.50 26.25
CA GLU A 461 9.90 4.36 25.14
C GLU A 461 8.90 5.46 25.56
N GLU A 462 8.14 5.28 26.65
CA GLU A 462 7.24 6.32 27.15
C GLU A 462 8.04 7.51 27.74
N ALA A 463 9.15 7.23 28.42
CA ALA A 463 10.02 8.28 28.95
C ALA A 463 10.79 8.98 27.83
N GLU A 464 11.30 8.23 26.86
CA GLU A 464 11.98 8.83 25.70
C GLU A 464 11.03 9.72 24.88
N LEU A 465 9.79 9.28 24.66
CA LEU A 465 8.80 10.09 23.95
C LEU A 465 8.46 11.38 24.71
N ALA A 466 8.52 11.37 26.04
CA ALA A 466 8.26 12.56 26.84
C ALA A 466 9.32 13.63 26.56
N GLU A 467 10.59 13.24 26.60
CA GLU A 467 11.72 14.11 26.28
C GLU A 467 11.61 14.70 24.87
N VAL A 468 11.28 13.87 23.88
CA VAL A 468 11.12 14.34 22.49
C VAL A 468 9.97 15.34 22.36
N LEU A 469 8.82 15.07 22.98
CA LEU A 469 7.67 15.96 22.91
C LEU A 469 7.92 17.28 23.65
N VAL A 470 8.54 17.25 24.83
CA VAL A 470 8.90 18.47 25.57
C VAL A 470 9.95 19.29 24.81
N ALA A 471 10.97 18.63 24.23
CA ALA A 471 11.97 19.31 23.41
C ALA A 471 11.38 19.99 22.17
N LEU A 472 10.32 19.42 21.57
CA LEU A 472 9.59 20.04 20.47
C LEU A 472 8.70 21.21 20.90
N HIS A 473 8.37 21.32 22.18
CA HIS A 473 7.44 22.32 22.72
C HIS A 473 8.05 23.02 23.94
N PRO A 474 8.93 24.03 23.75
CA PRO A 474 9.68 24.66 24.84
C PRO A 474 8.84 25.34 25.93
N TRP A 475 7.54 25.53 25.70
CA TRP A 475 6.59 26.08 26.67
C TRP A 475 6.01 25.02 27.61
N ALA A 476 6.20 23.73 27.29
CA ALA A 476 5.61 22.61 28.02
C ALA A 476 6.65 21.92 28.92
N ASP A 477 6.16 21.30 29.98
CA ASP A 477 6.99 20.62 30.98
C ASP A 477 6.66 19.14 31.11
N GLN A 478 5.42 18.74 30.79
CA GLN A 478 4.90 17.41 31.09
C GLN A 478 4.06 16.85 29.95
N VAL A 479 3.91 15.51 29.95
CA VAL A 479 3.11 14.78 28.98
C VAL A 479 2.19 13.76 29.65
N ARG A 480 1.08 13.44 28.98
CA ARG A 480 0.21 12.31 29.33
C ARG A 480 -0.22 11.56 28.08
N TYR A 481 -0.16 10.23 28.11
CA TYR A 481 -0.44 9.40 26.93
C TYR A 481 -1.81 8.73 26.95
N PHE A 482 -2.29 8.53 25.73
CA PHE A 482 -3.60 8.00 25.39
C PHE A 482 -3.47 7.16 24.11
N ARG A 483 -4.54 6.52 23.66
CA ARG A 483 -4.60 5.74 22.41
C ARG A 483 -5.48 6.38 21.34
N CYS A 484 -6.39 7.26 21.74
CA CYS A 484 -7.29 7.95 20.81
C CYS A 484 -7.31 9.46 21.08
N GLY A 485 -7.47 10.26 20.03
CA GLY A 485 -7.56 11.72 20.18
C GLY A 485 -8.81 12.15 20.98
N GLY A 486 -9.92 11.43 20.81
CA GLY A 486 -11.14 11.72 21.56
C GLY A 486 -10.94 11.56 23.07
N GLU A 487 -10.44 10.41 23.54
CA GLU A 487 -10.20 10.22 24.98
C GLU A 487 -9.22 11.25 25.54
N ALA A 488 -8.22 11.66 24.74
CA ALA A 488 -7.27 12.70 25.12
C ALA A 488 -7.97 14.07 25.27
N MET A 489 -8.92 14.42 24.39
CA MET A 489 -9.71 15.66 24.55
C MET A 489 -10.60 15.65 25.80
N ALA A 490 -11.25 14.51 26.08
CA ALA A 490 -12.04 14.36 27.30
C ALA A 490 -11.17 14.50 28.56
N ALA A 491 -9.96 13.93 28.54
CA ALA A 491 -8.99 14.07 29.63
C ALA A 491 -8.44 15.50 29.73
N ALA A 492 -8.15 16.18 28.63
CA ALA A 492 -7.65 17.56 28.63
C ALA A 492 -8.62 18.52 29.32
N VAL A 493 -9.93 18.42 29.02
CA VAL A 493 -10.96 19.21 29.71
C VAL A 493 -11.05 18.84 31.19
N ARG A 494 -10.92 17.56 31.55
CA ARG A 494 -10.88 17.14 32.97
C ARG A 494 -9.66 17.73 33.69
N ILE A 495 -8.49 17.72 33.07
CA ILE A 495 -7.25 18.29 33.63
C ILE A 495 -7.45 19.80 33.84
N ALA A 496 -7.98 20.52 32.85
CA ALA A 496 -8.25 21.94 32.99
C ALA A 496 -9.20 22.24 34.15
N ARG A 497 -10.35 21.53 34.23
CA ARG A 497 -11.31 21.64 35.34
C ARG A 497 -10.70 21.35 36.69
N ALA A 498 -9.87 20.30 36.78
CA ALA A 498 -9.18 19.94 38.01
C ALA A 498 -8.13 20.99 38.42
N SER A 499 -7.44 21.60 37.45
CA SER A 499 -6.44 22.66 37.73
C SER A 499 -7.08 23.96 38.20
N THR A 500 -8.27 24.30 37.69
CA THR A 500 -8.93 25.58 37.99
C THR A 500 -9.99 25.49 39.08
N GLY A 501 -10.52 24.30 39.35
CA GLY A 501 -11.69 24.09 40.21
C GLY A 501 -12.98 24.67 39.63
N ARG A 502 -13.10 24.69 38.30
CA ARG A 502 -14.20 25.35 37.57
C ARG A 502 -14.86 24.38 36.59
N ASP A 503 -16.09 24.66 36.17
CA ASP A 503 -16.90 23.70 35.39
C ASP A 503 -17.06 24.07 33.91
N LYS A 504 -17.13 25.36 33.59
CA LYS A 504 -17.57 25.81 32.26
C LYS A 504 -16.44 25.78 31.23
N VAL A 505 -16.81 25.56 29.97
CA VAL A 505 -15.86 25.50 28.84
C VAL A 505 -16.37 26.37 27.70
N ALA A 506 -15.49 27.20 27.12
CA ALA A 506 -15.75 27.80 25.82
C ALA A 506 -15.10 26.93 24.72
N LEU A 507 -15.75 26.73 23.57
CA LEU A 507 -15.17 25.91 22.49
C LEU A 507 -15.28 26.52 21.09
N CYS A 508 -14.31 26.19 20.24
CA CYS A 508 -14.30 26.54 18.82
C CYS A 508 -13.70 25.40 17.98
N GLY A 509 -14.54 24.70 17.23
CA GLY A 509 -14.15 23.58 16.37
C GLY A 509 -14.75 22.25 16.82
N TYR A 510 -14.24 21.14 16.31
CA TYR A 510 -14.74 19.80 16.63
C TYR A 510 -13.71 19.02 17.41
N HIS A 511 -14.14 18.54 18.58
CA HIS A 511 -13.25 17.93 19.57
C HIS A 511 -13.65 16.49 19.93
N GLY A 512 -14.52 15.86 19.14
CA GLY A 512 -14.92 14.46 19.29
C GLY A 512 -16.41 14.28 19.57
N TRP A 513 -16.76 13.27 20.37
CA TRP A 513 -18.13 12.80 20.60
C TRP A 513 -18.53 12.76 22.08
N HIS A 514 -17.66 13.21 22.98
CA HIS A 514 -17.83 13.03 24.43
C HIS A 514 -18.90 13.94 25.01
N ASP A 515 -19.41 13.55 26.18
CA ASP A 515 -20.53 14.21 26.86
C ASP A 515 -20.34 15.72 27.00
N TRP A 516 -19.15 16.20 27.39
CA TRP A 516 -18.92 17.65 27.54
C TRP A 516 -19.06 18.38 26.21
N TYR A 517 -18.58 17.82 25.10
CA TYR A 517 -18.65 18.46 23.79
C TYR A 517 -20.09 18.48 23.28
N LEU A 518 -20.79 17.35 23.36
CA LEU A 518 -22.19 17.23 22.93
C LEU A 518 -23.18 17.96 23.84
N ALA A 519 -22.81 18.27 25.09
CA ALA A 519 -23.64 19.06 26.00
C ALA A 519 -23.97 20.46 25.47
N THR A 520 -23.19 20.96 24.50
CA THR A 520 -23.47 22.19 23.74
C THR A 520 -24.87 22.20 23.10
N ASN A 521 -25.40 21.03 22.74
CA ASN A 521 -26.71 20.87 22.10
C ASN A 521 -27.85 20.55 23.09
N LEU A 522 -27.59 20.53 24.40
CA LEU A 522 -28.65 20.36 25.41
C LEU A 522 -29.45 21.66 25.59
N PRO A 523 -30.79 21.56 25.74
CA PRO A 523 -31.63 22.74 25.97
C PRO A 523 -31.30 23.38 27.32
N THR A 524 -31.22 24.71 27.35
CA THR A 524 -31.06 25.51 28.57
C THR A 524 -32.42 26.03 29.06
N ALA A 525 -32.49 26.56 30.29
CA ALA A 525 -33.74 27.08 30.88
C ALA A 525 -34.38 28.23 30.06
N THR A 526 -33.63 28.86 29.18
CA THR A 526 -34.05 29.98 28.34
C THR A 526 -34.34 29.59 26.88
N GLU A 527 -34.15 28.32 26.51
CA GLU A 527 -34.12 27.90 25.10
C GLU A 527 -34.91 26.60 24.85
N HIS A 528 -35.35 26.41 23.62
CA HIS A 528 -36.20 25.28 23.24
C HIS A 528 -35.40 24.02 22.94
N ALA A 529 -35.98 22.85 23.25
CA ALA A 529 -35.43 21.57 22.83
C ALA A 529 -35.42 21.47 21.29
N GLY A 530 -34.23 21.34 20.69
CA GLY A 530 -34.06 21.13 19.24
C GLY A 530 -33.12 22.11 18.51
N GLU A 531 -32.56 23.10 19.19
CA GLU A 531 -31.52 23.98 18.63
C GLU A 531 -30.15 23.28 18.60
N ASP A 532 -29.73 22.84 17.41
CA ASP A 532 -28.42 22.19 17.20
C ASP A 532 -27.35 23.28 17.00
N ARG A 533 -26.81 23.77 18.13
CA ARG A 533 -25.79 24.82 18.19
C ARG A 533 -24.50 24.43 17.50
N LEU A 534 -24.19 23.13 17.36
CA LEU A 534 -23.04 22.67 16.59
C LEU A 534 -23.23 22.74 15.06
N ARG A 535 -24.46 22.96 14.55
CA ARG A 535 -24.72 23.19 13.11
C ARG A 535 -23.90 24.33 12.56
N GLU A 536 -23.86 25.42 13.30
CA GLU A 536 -23.20 26.66 12.87
C GLU A 536 -21.67 26.59 13.03
N HIS A 537 -21.17 25.61 13.79
CA HIS A 537 -19.75 25.46 14.04
C HIS A 537 -19.12 24.46 13.06
N LEU A 538 -19.67 23.25 12.86
CA LEU A 538 -19.07 22.28 11.90
C LEU A 538 -20.00 21.15 11.38
N LEU A 539 -20.92 20.61 12.18
CA LEU A 539 -21.58 19.32 11.87
C LEU A 539 -23.06 19.33 12.26
N PRO A 540 -24.00 19.28 11.28
CA PRO A 540 -25.41 19.14 11.59
C PRO A 540 -25.80 17.71 11.96
N GLY A 541 -26.79 17.58 12.85
CA GLY A 541 -27.46 16.31 13.17
C GLY A 541 -26.79 15.50 14.27
N LEU A 542 -26.03 16.16 15.17
CA LEU A 542 -25.47 15.53 16.35
C LEU A 542 -26.47 15.61 17.52
N GLU A 543 -27.36 14.63 17.58
CA GLU A 543 -28.30 14.50 18.70
C GLU A 543 -27.54 14.18 20.00
N PRO A 544 -27.72 14.96 21.09
CA PRO A 544 -27.05 14.74 22.37
C PRO A 544 -27.69 13.59 23.19
N ALA A 545 -28.31 12.61 22.52
CA ALA A 545 -28.99 11.52 23.18
C ALA A 545 -27.99 10.69 24.02
N GLY A 546 -28.31 10.52 25.31
CA GLY A 546 -27.44 9.86 26.28
C GLY A 546 -26.49 10.80 27.04
N VAL A 547 -26.40 12.08 26.64
CA VAL A 547 -25.65 13.09 27.40
C VAL A 547 -26.47 13.51 28.63
N PRO A 548 -25.90 13.51 29.85
CA PRO A 548 -26.62 13.90 31.06
C PRO A 548 -27.15 15.33 31.00
N SER A 549 -28.43 15.54 31.33
CA SER A 549 -29.07 16.86 31.33
C SER A 549 -28.40 17.86 32.30
N GLY A 550 -27.73 17.37 33.35
CA GLY A 550 -26.96 18.21 34.27
C GLY A 550 -25.75 18.91 33.65
N LEU A 551 -25.38 18.57 32.40
CA LEU A 551 -24.35 19.27 31.64
C LEU A 551 -24.89 20.45 30.82
N ALA A 552 -26.20 20.68 30.80
CA ALA A 552 -26.79 21.81 30.09
C ALA A 552 -26.21 23.14 30.60
N GLY A 553 -25.83 24.03 29.67
CA GLY A 553 -25.24 25.33 30.02
C GLY A 553 -23.82 25.27 30.61
N THR A 554 -23.13 24.14 30.51
CA THR A 554 -21.72 24.02 30.93
C THR A 554 -20.73 24.32 29.81
N VAL A 555 -21.20 24.43 28.56
CA VAL A 555 -20.33 24.59 27.39
C VAL A 555 -20.90 25.64 26.43
N PHE A 556 -20.03 26.55 25.97
CA PHE A 556 -20.39 27.73 25.18
C PHE A 556 -19.59 27.76 23.87
N PRO A 557 -20.22 27.61 22.70
CA PRO A 557 -19.52 27.63 21.43
C PRO A 557 -19.27 29.08 20.97
N PHE A 558 -18.14 29.33 20.31
CA PHE A 558 -17.84 30.57 19.60
C PHE A 558 -17.19 30.25 18.23
N ARG A 559 -17.34 31.16 17.27
CA ARG A 559 -16.90 30.92 15.90
C ARG A 559 -15.44 31.29 15.70
N PHE A 560 -14.77 30.54 14.81
CA PHE A 560 -13.38 30.81 14.43
C PHE A 560 -13.26 32.21 13.82
N ASN A 561 -12.21 32.96 14.15
CA ASN A 561 -12.02 34.38 13.80
C ASN A 561 -13.09 35.36 14.32
N GLN A 562 -13.99 34.94 15.23
CA GLN A 562 -14.97 35.82 15.87
C GLN A 562 -14.64 36.06 17.34
N LEU A 563 -13.55 36.79 17.59
CA LEU A 563 -13.04 37.04 18.95
C LEU A 563 -14.10 37.68 19.88
N ALA A 564 -14.94 38.58 19.33
CA ALA A 564 -15.99 39.27 20.07
C ALA A 564 -17.01 38.32 20.73
N GLU A 565 -17.25 37.14 20.15
CA GLU A 565 -18.14 36.13 20.74
C GLU A 565 -17.49 35.51 21.99
N LEU A 566 -16.18 35.22 21.93
CA LEU A 566 -15.44 34.75 23.10
C LEU A 566 -15.36 35.84 24.17
N GLU A 567 -15.19 37.11 23.79
CA GLU A 567 -15.24 38.23 24.73
C GLU A 567 -16.57 38.29 25.49
N ALA A 568 -17.71 38.10 24.80
CA ALA A 568 -19.02 38.05 25.43
C ALA A 568 -19.20 36.88 26.39
N ILE A 569 -18.69 35.69 26.03
CA ILE A 569 -18.68 34.52 26.92
C ILE A 569 -17.82 34.81 28.15
N VAL A 570 -16.62 35.36 27.98
CA VAL A 570 -15.71 35.69 29.10
C VAL A 570 -16.28 36.79 29.99
N ALA A 571 -16.96 37.79 29.44
CA ALA A 571 -17.63 38.83 30.21
C ALA A 571 -18.73 38.27 31.13
N THR A 572 -19.42 37.20 30.67
CA THR A 572 -20.56 36.61 31.39
C THR A 572 -20.14 35.48 32.33
N HIS A 573 -19.19 34.64 31.90
CA HIS A 573 -18.83 33.38 32.56
C HIS A 573 -17.35 33.25 32.94
N GLY A 574 -16.53 34.29 32.71
CA GLY A 574 -15.08 34.24 32.90
C GLY A 574 -14.59 33.58 34.19
N PRO A 575 -15.09 33.96 35.38
CA PRO A 575 -14.69 33.35 36.66
C PRO A 575 -15.08 31.87 36.80
N GLU A 576 -16.02 31.39 36.00
CA GLU A 576 -16.52 30.01 35.99
C GLU A 576 -15.91 29.16 34.87
N LEU A 577 -15.14 29.77 33.95
CA LEU A 577 -14.50 29.06 32.84
C LEU A 577 -13.25 28.33 33.31
N ALA A 578 -13.25 27.02 33.15
CA ALA A 578 -12.09 26.16 33.31
C ALA A 578 -11.17 26.20 32.10
N ALA A 579 -11.74 26.22 30.90
CA ALA A 579 -10.99 26.13 29.67
C ALA A 579 -11.61 26.90 28.50
N VAL A 580 -10.75 27.35 27.60
CA VAL A 580 -11.10 27.65 26.21
C VAL A 580 -10.45 26.56 25.35
N VAL A 581 -11.27 25.78 24.64
CA VAL A 581 -10.82 24.65 23.82
C VAL A 581 -10.98 25.01 22.35
N MET A 582 -9.92 24.87 21.54
CA MET A 582 -10.05 25.18 20.11
C MET A 582 -9.09 24.42 19.21
N GLU A 583 -9.50 24.18 17.97
CA GLU A 583 -8.55 23.90 16.88
C GLU A 583 -7.84 25.23 16.55
N PRO A 584 -6.50 25.29 16.48
CA PRO A 584 -5.78 26.54 16.19
C PRO A 584 -6.05 27.01 14.77
N THR A 585 -6.33 26.06 13.87
CA THR A 585 -6.82 26.27 12.53
C THR A 585 -7.29 24.92 11.97
N ARG A 586 -8.24 24.96 11.03
CA ARG A 586 -8.67 23.76 10.30
C ARG A 586 -8.74 23.95 8.79
N GLY A 587 -9.35 25.05 8.35
CA GLY A 587 -9.55 25.34 6.92
C GLY A 587 -9.07 26.72 6.46
N ALA A 588 -8.97 27.68 7.37
CA ALA A 588 -8.52 29.04 7.11
C ALA A 588 -7.48 29.45 8.14
N HIS A 589 -6.51 30.27 7.75
CA HIS A 589 -5.58 30.87 8.69
C HIS A 589 -6.33 31.74 9.72
N PRO A 590 -5.85 31.81 10.98
CA PRO A 590 -6.37 32.77 11.93
C PRO A 590 -6.12 34.20 11.41
N GLU A 591 -7.10 35.08 11.57
CA GLU A 591 -6.89 36.51 11.31
C GLU A 591 -5.87 37.09 12.31
N PRO A 592 -5.10 38.12 11.93
CA PRO A 592 -4.15 38.75 12.84
C PRO A 592 -4.79 39.17 14.17
N GLY A 593 -4.20 38.76 15.29
CA GLY A 593 -4.68 39.09 16.64
C GLY A 593 -5.76 38.14 17.18
N PHE A 594 -6.29 37.21 16.39
CA PHE A 594 -7.32 36.28 16.87
C PHE A 594 -6.78 35.32 17.94
N LEU A 595 -5.72 34.57 17.65
CA LEU A 595 -5.18 33.57 18.59
C LEU A 595 -4.51 34.24 19.79
N GLU A 596 -3.84 35.37 19.58
CA GLU A 596 -3.27 36.21 20.62
C GLU A 596 -4.36 36.76 21.54
N GLY A 597 -5.48 37.20 20.95
CA GLY A 597 -6.67 37.63 21.67
C GLY A 597 -7.26 36.51 22.53
N VAL A 598 -7.43 35.30 21.96
CA VAL A 598 -7.90 34.13 22.71
C VAL A 598 -7.00 33.84 23.91
N ARG A 599 -5.66 33.83 23.71
CA ARG A 599 -4.69 33.62 24.79
C ARG A 599 -4.82 34.70 25.88
N ALA A 600 -4.86 35.97 25.49
CA ALA A 600 -5.00 37.09 26.42
C ALA A 600 -6.31 37.04 27.22
N LEU A 601 -7.39 36.57 26.60
CA LEU A 601 -8.67 36.35 27.29
C LEU A 601 -8.58 35.24 28.33
N CYS A 602 -7.93 34.12 27.99
CA CYS A 602 -7.67 33.02 28.92
C CYS A 602 -6.87 33.51 30.13
N ASP A 603 -5.80 34.27 29.90
CA ASP A 603 -4.95 34.82 30.96
C ASP A 603 -5.72 35.78 31.87
N ARG A 604 -6.59 36.61 31.29
CA ARG A 604 -7.39 37.58 32.03
C ARG A 604 -8.44 36.94 32.92
N CYS A 605 -9.10 35.87 32.47
CA CYS A 605 -10.14 35.20 33.24
C CYS A 605 -9.63 34.00 34.07
N GLY A 606 -8.40 33.55 33.83
CA GLY A 606 -7.78 32.39 34.47
C GLY A 606 -8.25 31.04 33.92
N ALA A 607 -8.85 31.02 32.73
CA ALA A 607 -9.17 29.77 32.03
C ALA A 607 -7.91 29.18 31.37
N ARG A 608 -7.84 27.86 31.22
CA ARG A 608 -6.74 27.18 30.51
C ARG A 608 -7.01 27.15 29.01
N LEU A 609 -6.03 27.54 28.21
CA LEU A 609 -6.10 27.39 26.76
C LEU A 609 -5.73 25.95 26.37
N VAL A 610 -6.67 25.23 25.77
CA VAL A 610 -6.47 23.87 25.26
C VAL A 610 -6.52 23.91 23.73
N ILE A 611 -5.39 23.59 23.09
CA ILE A 611 -5.28 23.55 21.63
C ILE A 611 -5.39 22.11 21.15
N ASP A 612 -6.36 21.87 20.27
CA ASP A 612 -6.55 20.61 19.57
C ASP A 612 -5.70 20.56 18.29
N GLU A 613 -4.56 19.88 18.37
CA GLU A 613 -3.64 19.63 17.25
C GLU A 613 -3.90 18.28 16.57
N ILE A 614 -5.00 17.58 16.91
CA ILE A 614 -5.22 16.20 16.47
C ILE A 614 -5.23 16.09 14.96
N THR A 615 -5.83 17.06 14.25
CA THR A 615 -5.91 17.03 12.78
C THR A 615 -4.76 17.75 12.11
N ILE A 616 -4.44 18.97 12.56
CA ILE A 616 -3.48 19.87 11.89
C ILE A 616 -2.04 19.69 12.37
N GLY A 617 -1.83 19.09 13.54
CA GLY A 617 -0.52 18.86 14.13
C GLY A 617 0.40 18.09 13.18
N PHE A 618 1.68 18.49 13.19
CA PHE A 618 2.74 17.97 12.31
C PHE A 618 2.57 18.25 10.80
N ARG A 619 1.46 18.85 10.35
CA ARG A 619 1.20 19.13 8.93
C ARG A 619 1.65 20.51 8.49
N LEU A 620 1.47 21.53 9.34
CA LEU A 620 1.87 22.91 9.04
C LEU A 620 3.29 23.25 9.49
N CYS A 621 3.75 22.60 10.55
CA CYS A 621 5.15 22.58 10.98
C CYS A 621 5.37 21.38 11.91
N LEU A 622 6.63 21.02 12.15
CA LEU A 622 6.99 20.02 13.15
C LEU A 622 6.67 20.58 14.56
N GLY A 623 5.89 19.83 15.35
CA GLY A 623 5.43 20.24 16.68
C GLY A 623 3.96 20.66 16.70
N GLY A 624 3.50 21.56 15.82
CA GLY A 624 2.06 21.89 15.76
C GLY A 624 1.76 23.28 15.21
N ALA A 625 0.54 23.51 14.73
CA ALA A 625 0.12 24.79 14.20
C ALA A 625 0.26 25.95 15.22
N HIS A 626 0.06 25.71 16.51
CA HIS A 626 0.25 26.74 17.55
C HIS A 626 1.68 27.29 17.58
N LEU A 627 2.71 26.47 17.34
CA LEU A 627 4.10 26.94 17.21
C LEU A 627 4.28 27.83 16.00
N ARG A 628 3.67 27.47 14.86
CA ARG A 628 3.70 28.28 13.63
C ARG A 628 3.10 29.67 13.85
N TYR A 629 2.05 29.77 14.66
CA TYR A 629 1.39 31.03 14.97
C TYR A 629 1.93 31.73 16.23
N GLY A 630 2.92 31.15 16.92
CA GLY A 630 3.57 31.78 18.05
C GLY A 630 2.70 31.93 19.31
N VAL A 631 1.69 31.08 19.49
CA VAL A 631 0.81 31.11 20.68
C VAL A 631 1.01 29.85 21.51
N ALA A 632 1.51 30.03 22.73
CA ALA A 632 1.69 28.94 23.70
C ALA A 632 0.37 28.64 24.44
N PRO A 633 -0.15 27.41 24.36
CA PRO A 633 -1.30 27.00 25.14
C PRO A 633 -0.92 26.57 26.55
N ASP A 634 -1.91 26.22 27.36
CA ASP A 634 -1.69 25.51 28.62
C ASP A 634 -1.60 24.00 28.38
N LEU A 635 -2.43 23.49 27.46
CA LEU A 635 -2.43 22.10 27.00
C LEU A 635 -2.52 22.05 25.46
N ALA A 636 -1.78 21.15 24.83
CA ALA A 636 -1.89 20.80 23.42
C ALA A 636 -2.16 19.29 23.26
N VAL A 637 -3.11 18.93 22.41
CA VAL A 637 -3.55 17.53 22.24
C VAL A 637 -3.21 17.01 20.85
N TYR A 638 -2.46 15.91 20.79
CA TYR A 638 -2.00 15.25 19.58
C TYR A 638 -2.56 13.84 19.46
N ALA A 639 -2.85 13.40 18.23
CA ALA A 639 -3.09 12.00 17.90
C ALA A 639 -2.81 11.80 16.39
N LYS A 640 -3.59 10.95 15.72
CA LYS A 640 -3.57 10.75 14.26
C LYS A 640 -2.14 10.59 13.72
N ALA A 641 -1.59 11.65 13.13
CA ALA A 641 -0.26 11.69 12.54
C ALA A 641 0.84 11.25 13.51
N LEU A 642 0.68 11.47 14.82
CA LEU A 642 1.67 11.09 15.84
C LEU A 642 2.03 9.60 15.77
N GLY A 643 1.04 8.70 15.62
CA GLY A 643 1.27 7.26 15.58
C GLY A 643 1.41 6.69 14.17
N ASN A 644 1.29 7.51 13.12
CA ASN A 644 1.26 7.10 11.71
C ASN A 644 0.44 5.82 11.42
N GLY A 645 -0.79 5.74 11.96
CA GLY A 645 -1.69 4.58 11.80
C GLY A 645 -1.73 3.62 13.00
N HIS A 646 -0.83 3.78 13.98
CA HIS A 646 -0.91 3.09 15.27
C HIS A 646 -1.69 3.92 16.31
N PRO A 647 -2.50 3.31 17.20
CA PRO A 647 -3.20 4.03 18.26
C PRO A 647 -2.22 4.77 19.17
N MET A 648 -2.23 6.09 19.09
CA MET A 648 -1.40 6.93 19.94
C MET A 648 -1.99 8.33 20.01
N ALA A 649 -2.05 8.86 21.22
CA ALA A 649 -2.38 10.24 21.49
C ALA A 649 -1.57 10.76 22.69
N ALA A 650 -1.33 12.07 22.72
CA ALA A 650 -0.57 12.72 23.78
C ALA A 650 -1.22 14.06 24.13
N ILE A 651 -1.29 14.37 25.42
CA ILE A 651 -1.46 15.73 25.91
C ILE A 651 -0.06 16.20 26.31
N VAL A 652 0.34 17.35 25.81
CA VAL A 652 1.56 18.07 26.16
C VAL A 652 1.13 19.34 26.90
N GLY A 653 1.74 19.67 28.02
CA GLY A 653 1.26 20.78 28.85
C GLY A 653 2.30 21.38 29.79
N ASN A 654 2.03 22.59 30.27
CA ASN A 654 2.80 23.21 31.34
C ASN A 654 2.56 22.52 32.70
N ALA A 655 3.52 22.60 33.61
CA ALA A 655 3.44 21.97 34.93
C ALA A 655 2.24 22.49 35.74
N ASP A 656 2.01 23.80 35.72
CA ASP A 656 0.91 24.47 36.43
C ASP A 656 -0.48 23.88 36.12
N THR A 657 -0.68 23.35 34.91
CA THR A 657 -1.93 22.72 34.49
C THR A 657 -1.87 21.20 34.62
N MET A 658 -0.75 20.58 34.23
CA MET A 658 -0.60 19.12 34.20
C MET A 658 -0.48 18.48 35.58
N ASP A 659 0.01 19.20 36.59
CA ASP A 659 0.07 18.72 37.98
C ASP A 659 -1.32 18.36 38.53
N ALA A 660 -2.39 18.90 37.95
CA ALA A 660 -3.76 18.50 38.28
C ALA A 660 -4.02 16.99 38.06
N CYS A 661 -3.26 16.31 37.18
CA CYS A 661 -3.30 14.86 37.02
C CYS A 661 -2.98 14.09 38.30
N GLN A 662 -2.29 14.68 39.28
CA GLN A 662 -2.02 14.06 40.58
C GLN A 662 -3.26 14.04 41.49
N CYS A 663 -4.21 14.94 41.25
CA CYS A 663 -5.40 15.13 42.08
C CYS A 663 -6.70 14.63 41.43
N THR A 664 -6.63 14.12 40.19
CA THR A 664 -7.79 13.57 39.47
C THR A 664 -7.49 12.18 38.92
N PHE A 665 -8.51 11.30 38.90
CA PHE A 665 -8.34 9.95 38.39
C PHE A 665 -8.38 9.92 36.85
N ILE A 666 -7.21 9.75 36.25
CA ILE A 666 -7.00 9.58 34.80
C ILE A 666 -6.01 8.43 34.62
N SER A 667 -6.50 7.20 34.44
CA SER A 667 -5.67 6.01 34.30
C SER A 667 -6.32 4.98 33.37
N SER A 668 -5.50 4.22 32.65
CA SER A 668 -5.91 3.07 31.84
C SER A 668 -4.76 2.09 31.65
N THR A 669 -5.08 0.81 31.67
CA THR A 669 -4.13 -0.29 31.46
C THR A 669 -3.40 -0.16 30.12
N TYR A 670 -4.14 0.09 29.03
CA TYR A 670 -3.58 0.12 27.68
C TYR A 670 -2.80 1.39 27.33
N TRP A 671 -2.67 2.35 28.24
CA TRP A 671 -1.79 3.50 28.00
C TRP A 671 -0.31 3.17 28.21
N THR A 672 -0.02 2.04 28.87
CA THR A 672 1.34 1.55 29.22
C THR A 672 1.94 0.56 28.22
N GLU A 673 1.20 0.17 27.18
CA GLU A 673 1.74 -0.70 26.13
C GLU A 673 2.76 0.07 25.26
N SER A 674 3.73 -0.64 24.70
CA SER A 674 4.91 -0.03 24.09
C SER A 674 4.82 0.22 22.59
N VAL A 675 3.80 -0.29 21.88
CA VAL A 675 3.61 -0.08 20.44
C VAL A 675 3.31 1.38 20.12
N GLY A 676 2.38 2.02 20.84
CA GLY A 676 2.03 3.43 20.62
C GLY A 676 3.23 4.37 20.73
N PRO A 677 3.96 4.39 21.87
CA PRO A 677 5.16 5.21 22.04
C PRO A 677 6.27 4.89 21.03
N THR A 678 6.50 3.61 20.73
CA THR A 678 7.49 3.20 19.72
C THR A 678 7.16 3.75 18.34
N ALA A 679 5.90 3.62 17.91
CA ALA A 679 5.43 4.13 16.63
C ALA A 679 5.58 5.65 16.55
N ALA A 680 5.26 6.35 17.64
CA ALA A 680 5.41 7.81 17.73
C ALA A 680 6.87 8.26 17.63
N LEU A 681 7.78 7.62 18.38
CA LEU A 681 9.21 7.92 18.29
C LEU A 681 9.75 7.71 16.87
N ALA A 682 9.42 6.59 16.23
CA ALA A 682 9.85 6.31 14.86
C ALA A 682 9.30 7.37 13.88
N THR A 683 8.03 7.75 14.06
CA THR A 683 7.35 8.76 13.24
C THR A 683 8.01 10.14 13.40
N LEU A 684 8.19 10.61 14.62
CA LEU A 684 8.81 11.92 14.92
C LEU A 684 10.26 11.98 14.44
N ARG A 685 11.05 10.92 14.68
CA ARG A 685 12.44 10.84 14.17
C ARG A 685 12.50 10.93 12.65
N LYS A 686 11.53 10.34 11.94
CA LYS A 686 11.46 10.47 10.48
C LYS A 686 11.08 11.90 10.06
N MET A 687 10.10 12.51 10.71
CA MET A 687 9.71 13.91 10.46
C MET A 687 10.81 14.93 10.82
N GLN A 688 11.75 14.57 11.70
CA GLN A 688 12.94 15.39 11.97
C GLN A 688 13.99 15.28 10.86
N ARG A 689 14.03 14.16 10.12
CA ARG A 689 14.95 13.96 8.98
C ARG A 689 14.42 14.52 7.67
N PHE A 690 13.09 14.49 7.48
CA PHE A 690 12.42 14.93 6.27
C PHE A 690 11.46 16.06 6.58
N ASP A 691 11.50 17.15 5.80
CA ASP A 691 10.55 18.25 5.92
C ASP A 691 9.17 17.85 5.34
N VAL A 692 8.46 17.03 6.11
CA VAL A 692 7.13 16.53 5.75
C VAL A 692 6.13 17.67 5.54
N PRO A 693 6.06 18.72 6.40
CA PRO A 693 5.17 19.87 6.18
C PRO A 693 5.35 20.53 4.81
N VAL A 694 6.59 20.82 4.40
CA VAL A 694 6.86 21.42 3.09
C VAL A 694 6.46 20.49 1.95
N HIS A 695 6.78 19.20 2.07
CA HIS A 695 6.41 18.21 1.05
C HIS A 695 4.90 18.11 0.85
N VAL A 696 4.13 17.94 1.93
CA VAL A 696 2.67 17.77 1.83
C VAL A 696 1.99 19.06 1.37
N ALA A 697 2.50 20.23 1.73
CA ALA A 697 2.01 21.51 1.22
C ALA A 697 2.24 21.64 -0.29
N ARG A 698 3.42 21.27 -0.79
CA ARG A 698 3.73 21.28 -2.24
C ARG A 698 2.80 20.35 -3.02
N ILE A 699 2.65 19.10 -2.56
CA ILE A 699 1.79 18.11 -3.23
C ILE A 699 0.32 18.54 -3.22
N GLY A 700 -0.19 19.03 -2.09
CA GLY A 700 -1.58 19.47 -2.00
C GLY A 700 -1.86 20.74 -2.80
N ARG A 701 -0.92 21.69 -2.87
CA ARG A 701 -1.01 22.85 -3.76
C ARG A 701 -1.11 22.43 -5.22
N ARG A 702 -0.25 21.51 -5.66
CA ARG A 702 -0.27 21.00 -7.03
C ARG A 702 -1.62 20.36 -7.39
N MET A 703 -2.24 19.66 -6.43
CA MET A 703 -3.58 19.10 -6.58
C MET A 703 -4.64 20.19 -6.71
N ARG A 704 -4.61 21.20 -5.81
CA ARG A 704 -5.53 22.35 -5.84
C ARG A 704 -5.50 23.07 -7.18
N GLU A 705 -4.31 23.47 -7.62
CA GLU A 705 -4.09 24.16 -8.90
C GLU A 705 -4.59 23.30 -10.08
N GLY A 706 -4.40 21.98 -10.00
CA GLY A 706 -4.91 21.03 -10.99
C GLY A 706 -6.44 21.01 -11.07
N TRP A 707 -7.14 20.93 -9.93
CA TRP A 707 -8.60 20.99 -9.89
C TRP A 707 -9.13 22.33 -10.42
N GLU A 708 -8.49 23.44 -10.08
CA GLU A 708 -8.87 24.79 -10.54
C GLU A 708 -8.66 24.97 -12.05
N GLU A 709 -7.56 24.45 -12.61
CA GLU A 709 -7.32 24.42 -14.05
C GLU A 709 -8.38 23.57 -14.79
N LEU A 710 -8.67 22.36 -14.31
CA LEU A 710 -9.71 21.51 -14.90
C LEU A 710 -11.10 22.14 -14.81
N SER A 711 -11.41 22.80 -13.68
CA SER A 711 -12.65 23.55 -13.50
C SER A 711 -12.79 24.67 -14.54
N ARG A 712 -11.77 25.51 -14.72
CA ARG A 712 -11.77 26.57 -15.73
C ARG A 712 -11.90 26.03 -17.15
N ARG A 713 -11.20 24.93 -17.46
CA ARG A 713 -11.21 24.30 -18.79
C ARG A 713 -12.58 23.75 -19.17
N HIS A 714 -13.25 23.07 -18.24
CA HIS A 714 -14.49 22.33 -18.50
C HIS A 714 -15.76 23.05 -18.02
N GLY A 715 -15.63 24.27 -17.46
CA GLY A 715 -16.75 25.06 -16.99
C GLY A 715 -17.47 24.47 -15.78
N VAL A 716 -16.73 23.81 -14.89
CA VAL A 716 -17.28 23.21 -13.66
C VAL A 716 -17.33 24.29 -12.56
N PRO A 717 -18.47 24.51 -11.88
CA PRO A 717 -18.60 25.55 -10.84
C PRO A 717 -17.95 25.08 -9.53
N LEU A 718 -16.63 24.88 -9.53
CA LEU A 718 -15.87 24.33 -8.41
C LEU A 718 -15.22 25.47 -7.61
N HIS A 719 -15.20 25.32 -6.29
CA HIS A 719 -14.36 26.10 -5.39
C HIS A 719 -13.41 25.16 -4.60
N THR A 720 -12.24 25.67 -4.21
CA THR A 720 -11.33 24.96 -3.31
C THR A 720 -11.23 25.66 -1.96
N ALA A 721 -10.97 24.89 -0.90
CA ALA A 721 -10.81 25.40 0.46
C ALA A 721 -9.75 24.60 1.23
N GLY A 722 -9.47 25.00 2.47
CA GLY A 722 -8.55 24.30 3.35
C GLY A 722 -7.09 24.69 3.15
N HIS A 723 -6.23 24.28 4.10
CA HIS A 723 -4.77 24.36 3.93
C HIS A 723 -4.29 23.44 2.82
N ASP A 724 -3.13 23.73 2.24
CA ASP A 724 -2.53 22.85 1.22
C ASP A 724 -2.32 21.41 1.73
N CYS A 725 -2.12 21.21 3.03
CA CYS A 725 -2.01 19.86 3.61
C CYS A 725 -3.35 19.16 3.91
N LEU A 726 -4.50 19.83 3.67
CA LEU A 726 -5.87 19.38 3.95
C LEU A 726 -6.86 19.98 2.92
N VAL A 727 -6.54 19.86 1.63
CA VAL A 727 -7.32 20.51 0.56
C VAL A 727 -8.71 19.90 0.46
N LYS A 728 -9.71 20.75 0.21
CA LYS A 728 -11.07 20.34 -0.10
C LYS A 728 -11.53 20.99 -1.39
N LEU A 729 -12.43 20.30 -2.09
CA LEU A 729 -13.22 20.86 -3.19
C LEU A 729 -14.70 20.83 -2.81
N GLY A 730 -15.44 21.76 -3.38
CA GLY A 730 -16.90 21.76 -3.39
C GLY A 730 -17.39 22.35 -4.71
N PHE A 731 -18.69 22.23 -4.98
CA PHE A 731 -19.32 22.83 -6.14
C PHE A 731 -20.30 23.92 -5.69
N ASP A 732 -20.22 25.09 -6.31
CA ASP A 732 -21.19 26.19 -6.16
C ASP A 732 -22.46 25.86 -6.96
N HIS A 733 -23.12 24.76 -6.59
CA HIS A 733 -24.26 24.20 -7.30
C HIS A 733 -25.22 23.47 -6.33
N PRO A 734 -26.55 23.54 -6.52
CA PRO A 734 -27.51 22.83 -5.65
C PRO A 734 -27.30 21.31 -5.58
N ASP A 735 -26.83 20.70 -6.67
CA ASP A 735 -26.49 19.27 -6.75
C ASP A 735 -25.05 18.93 -6.34
N ASP A 736 -24.39 19.76 -5.52
CA ASP A 736 -23.02 19.52 -5.02
C ASP A 736 -22.80 18.07 -4.51
N PRO A 737 -23.68 17.47 -3.68
CA PRO A 737 -23.52 16.08 -3.26
C PRO A 737 -23.51 15.08 -4.42
N ALA A 738 -24.34 15.30 -5.45
CA ALA A 738 -24.40 14.43 -6.61
C ALA A 738 -23.18 14.59 -7.52
N LEU A 739 -22.68 15.81 -7.70
CA LEU A 739 -21.44 16.09 -8.44
C LEU A 739 -20.22 15.48 -7.74
N GLN A 740 -20.11 15.60 -6.41
CA GLN A 740 -19.05 14.94 -5.62
C GLN A 740 -19.13 13.41 -5.72
N THR A 741 -20.34 12.86 -5.69
CA THR A 741 -20.54 11.40 -5.83
C THR A 741 -20.14 10.95 -7.24
N LEU A 742 -20.50 11.72 -8.27
CA LEU A 742 -20.15 11.41 -9.66
C LEU A 742 -18.64 11.41 -9.86
N LEU A 743 -17.94 12.45 -9.37
CA LEU A 743 -16.48 12.51 -9.34
C LEU A 743 -15.90 11.25 -8.67
N THR A 744 -16.38 10.92 -7.47
CA THR A 744 -15.92 9.76 -6.69
C THR A 744 -16.07 8.45 -7.48
N VAL A 745 -17.25 8.20 -8.05
CA VAL A 745 -17.55 6.97 -8.81
C VAL A 745 -16.66 6.85 -10.05
N ARG A 746 -16.52 7.93 -10.83
CA ARG A 746 -15.72 7.91 -12.06
C ARG A 746 -14.22 7.78 -11.80
N MET A 747 -13.73 8.32 -10.70
CA MET A 747 -12.34 8.16 -10.29
C MET A 747 -12.06 6.76 -9.72
N LEU A 748 -13.02 6.15 -9.02
CA LEU A 748 -12.93 4.74 -8.60
C LEU A 748 -12.79 3.80 -9.81
N GLU A 749 -13.58 4.01 -10.86
CA GLU A 749 -13.49 3.26 -12.13
C GLU A 749 -12.11 3.41 -12.81
N ARG A 750 -11.36 4.47 -12.47
CA ARG A 750 -10.03 4.79 -12.99
C ARG A 750 -8.89 4.42 -12.04
N GLY A 751 -9.17 3.69 -10.96
CA GLY A 751 -8.14 3.23 -10.03
C GLY A 751 -7.69 4.26 -8.99
N PHE A 752 -8.56 5.21 -8.62
CA PHE A 752 -8.28 6.18 -7.57
C PHE A 752 -9.34 6.14 -6.47
N LEU A 753 -8.92 6.04 -5.20
CA LEU A 753 -9.80 6.46 -4.10
C LEU A 753 -9.77 7.98 -4.08
N ALA A 754 -10.87 8.61 -4.49
CA ALA A 754 -10.97 10.05 -4.59
C ALA A 754 -12.31 10.51 -4.03
N CYS A 755 -12.31 11.65 -3.35
CA CYS A 755 -13.52 12.26 -2.83
C CYS A 755 -13.33 13.80 -2.78
N ALA A 756 -14.23 14.48 -2.08
CA ALA A 756 -14.22 15.95 -1.98
C ALA A 756 -13.06 16.54 -1.14
N GLY A 757 -12.11 15.73 -0.68
CA GLY A 757 -10.90 16.24 -0.07
C GLY A 757 -9.69 15.34 -0.27
N PHE A 758 -8.52 15.95 -0.15
CA PHE A 758 -7.23 15.31 -0.39
C PHE A 758 -6.25 15.67 0.73
N TYR A 759 -5.85 14.66 1.48
CA TYR A 759 -4.91 14.78 2.60
C TYR A 759 -3.57 14.15 2.19
N PRO A 760 -2.65 14.93 1.60
CA PRO A 760 -1.37 14.41 1.16
C PRO A 760 -0.55 13.81 2.32
N SER A 761 0.32 12.87 1.95
CA SER A 761 1.27 12.19 2.83
C SER A 761 2.67 12.25 2.22
N LEU A 762 3.69 11.89 2.99
CA LEU A 762 5.07 11.79 2.50
C LEU A 762 5.20 10.82 1.31
N ALA A 763 4.34 9.81 1.22
CA ALA A 763 4.34 8.82 0.13
C ALA A 763 3.78 9.35 -1.20
N HIS A 764 3.07 10.48 -1.19
CA HIS A 764 2.59 11.09 -2.42
C HIS A 764 3.70 11.82 -3.16
N GLU A 765 3.77 11.63 -4.47
CA GLU A 765 4.71 12.29 -5.37
C GLU A 765 3.93 13.04 -6.47
N GLU A 766 4.57 13.96 -7.18
CA GLU A 766 3.91 14.74 -8.25
C GLU A 766 3.30 13.84 -9.32
N ARG A 767 3.98 12.73 -9.67
CA ARG A 767 3.44 11.75 -10.63
C ARG A 767 2.07 11.19 -10.23
N HIS A 768 1.79 11.04 -8.93
CA HIS A 768 0.49 10.53 -8.47
C HIS A 768 -0.60 11.58 -8.71
N VAL A 769 -0.27 12.86 -8.46
CA VAL A 769 -1.17 14.00 -8.74
C VAL A 769 -1.39 14.16 -10.25
N GLU A 770 -0.34 14.03 -11.06
CA GLU A 770 -0.44 14.13 -12.53
C GLU A 770 -1.28 12.99 -13.12
N ALA A 771 -1.05 11.75 -12.69
CA ALA A 771 -1.86 10.62 -13.10
C ALA A 771 -3.33 10.78 -12.71
N TYR A 772 -3.60 11.28 -11.49
CA TYR A 772 -4.95 11.61 -11.05
C TYR A 772 -5.59 12.68 -11.94
N LEU A 773 -4.89 13.79 -12.20
CA LEU A 773 -5.42 14.91 -12.99
C LEU A 773 -5.67 14.53 -14.45
N ALA A 774 -4.80 13.71 -15.04
CA ALA A 774 -5.00 13.16 -16.37
C ALA A 774 -6.24 12.26 -16.42
N ALA A 775 -6.44 11.40 -15.41
CA ALA A 775 -7.63 10.57 -15.28
C ALA A 775 -8.91 11.40 -15.00
N ALA A 776 -8.76 12.52 -14.29
CA ALA A 776 -9.85 13.42 -13.92
C ALA A 776 -10.28 14.36 -15.06
N ASP A 777 -9.43 14.70 -16.02
CA ASP A 777 -9.78 15.61 -17.13
C ASP A 777 -11.09 15.22 -17.86
N PRO A 778 -11.27 13.98 -18.37
CA PRO A 778 -12.53 13.58 -18.99
C PRO A 778 -13.69 13.50 -17.98
N VAL A 779 -13.41 13.31 -16.69
CA VAL A 779 -14.44 13.32 -15.63
C VAL A 779 -14.92 14.73 -15.36
N PHE A 780 -14.02 15.72 -15.38
CA PHE A 780 -14.36 17.13 -15.25
C PHE A 780 -15.18 17.64 -16.43
N ALA A 781 -14.92 17.14 -17.65
CA ALA A 781 -15.79 17.38 -18.79
C ALA A 781 -17.22 16.87 -18.51
N GLU A 782 -17.38 15.63 -18.03
CA GLU A 782 -18.69 15.07 -17.66
C GLU A 782 -19.36 15.87 -16.52
N LEU A 783 -18.60 16.31 -15.52
CA LEU A 783 -19.11 17.14 -14.41
C LEU A 783 -19.64 18.49 -14.92
N GLY A 784 -18.94 19.14 -15.85
CA GLY A 784 -19.37 20.42 -16.43
C GLY A 784 -20.62 20.29 -17.29
N GLU A 785 -20.80 19.17 -17.99
CA GLU A 785 -22.07 18.84 -18.64
C GLU A 785 -23.18 18.57 -17.63
N ALA A 786 -22.90 17.76 -16.61
CA ALA A 786 -23.87 17.35 -15.61
C ALA A 786 -24.40 18.53 -14.80
N ALA A 787 -23.52 19.49 -14.45
CA ALA A 787 -23.90 20.73 -13.77
C ALA A 787 -24.80 21.61 -14.65
N ARG A 788 -24.49 21.74 -15.95
CA ARG A 788 -25.34 22.52 -16.88
C ARG A 788 -26.70 21.87 -17.14
N ALA A 789 -26.74 20.55 -17.21
CA ALA A 789 -27.95 19.78 -17.48
C ALA A 789 -28.80 19.55 -16.22
N GLY A 790 -28.24 19.69 -15.01
CA GLY A 790 -28.90 19.35 -13.75
C GLY A 790 -29.21 17.85 -13.63
N ASP A 791 -28.35 16.98 -14.17
CA ASP A 791 -28.60 15.53 -14.26
C ASP A 791 -27.53 14.66 -13.56
N ALA A 792 -26.67 15.27 -12.74
CA ALA A 792 -25.56 14.58 -12.05
C ALA A 792 -26.02 13.32 -11.28
N ALA A 793 -27.13 13.40 -10.54
CA ALA A 793 -27.67 12.27 -9.78
C ALA A 793 -28.06 11.09 -10.69
N ARG A 794 -28.57 11.36 -11.89
CA ARG A 794 -28.88 10.32 -12.89
C ARG A 794 -27.59 9.68 -13.42
N ARG A 795 -26.55 10.48 -13.69
CA ARG A 795 -25.25 10.02 -14.20
C ARG A 795 -24.46 9.17 -13.20
N VAL A 796 -24.65 9.39 -11.89
CA VAL A 796 -24.07 8.55 -10.83
C VAL A 796 -24.44 7.08 -11.03
N GLY A 797 -25.66 6.78 -11.49
CA GLY A 797 -26.14 5.40 -11.68
C GLY A 797 -26.16 4.62 -10.36
N GLY A 798 -26.69 5.23 -9.30
CA GLY A 798 -26.72 4.71 -7.94
C GLY A 798 -27.21 5.78 -6.94
N ALA A 799 -27.14 5.48 -5.65
CA ALA A 799 -27.48 6.46 -4.62
C ALA A 799 -26.40 7.54 -4.49
N VAL A 800 -26.83 8.78 -4.25
CA VAL A 800 -25.94 9.92 -3.97
C VAL A 800 -25.44 9.84 -2.52
N LYS A 801 -24.21 10.32 -2.27
CA LYS A 801 -23.64 10.40 -0.93
C LYS A 801 -24.60 11.08 0.06
N GLN A 802 -24.58 10.61 1.29
CA GLN A 802 -25.31 11.25 2.38
C GLN A 802 -24.54 12.46 2.89
N SER A 803 -25.26 13.55 3.14
CA SER A 803 -24.75 14.72 3.85
C SER A 803 -25.03 14.57 5.36
N GLY A 804 -24.06 14.92 6.19
CA GLY A 804 -24.17 14.78 7.66
C GLY A 804 -24.06 13.33 8.15
N PHE A 805 -24.42 13.10 9.42
CA PHE A 805 -24.30 11.80 10.11
C PHE A 805 -25.65 11.10 10.33
N ALA A 806 -26.47 11.02 9.28
CA ALA A 806 -27.73 10.29 9.35
C ALA A 806 -27.52 8.80 9.74
N ARG A 807 -28.47 8.22 10.49
CA ARG A 807 -28.50 6.78 10.77
C ARG A 807 -28.88 6.02 9.50
N LEU A 808 -28.20 4.90 9.24
CA LEU A 808 -28.61 3.97 8.19
C LEU A 808 -29.86 3.22 8.68
N ALA A 809 -30.90 3.21 7.83
CA ALA A 809 -32.14 2.47 8.07
C ALA A 809 -31.94 0.96 7.91
#